data_AF-A0A8J4SHY1-F1
#
_entry.id   AF-A0A8J4SHY1-F1
#
_cell.length_a   1.000
_cell.length_b   1.000
_cell.length_c   1.000
_cell.angle_alpha   90.00
_cell.angle_beta   90.00
_cell.angle_gamma   90.00
#
_symmetry.space_group_name_H-M   'P 1'
#
loop_
_entity.id
_entity.type
_entity.pdbx_description
1 polymer ?
#
loop_
_entity_poly.entity_id
_entity_poly.type
_entity_poly.pdbx_seq_one_letter_code
_entity_poly.pdbx_strand_id
1 'polypeptide(L)'
;MEPVIQKRSSRPVERSNRWMSVALMWTFPVLILVLLYVYMVMNKDDSDTQGLDQTKITDSQQQPQDKPDEPTDNGQASNPPANETGSGETTEGQAGGNGGGTAEGQTDGQTDGQSDGQTDGQTPDENQGNPTDTPSTAVTVAEDGKSGNITNFKVNGSAGQPVTVTIKATGHSWLEVYKGENSSGEKLEYGNTAEGDSYTFELDSAGMYIKSGYAAATTIEVAGQVVTDGKATNRIRLRLENSFDIVSKMDLQELTNAVTQTEKEIGTRYDFKGSKSSLKLDKDALTIVSDDETKLKAVIDVLQSKMAKRGLPLKNIDYAKVEPASSGTVRQRLNFKQGIDQDIAKKINILIQMGKLDSWIAVVIISREFAVTGLRQIALLDGSVVAASAWGKLKTVVQIVAIVLLLLNNFPFSFTGIHMDVIAVWAAAIITICDAIRIAQGRADVILFSGGIGPTQDDLTKDAIAAVLNRKLHIDRMAMDKIEGFFRDRNVDMTENNRRQAIVIEGGTPLANETGLAAGNAISDNGKHYVVMPGPPKELIPMFEQEVKPWLFQHVLTEEMPIYSKMLKFAGIGESALEDRLLDLIDTQTDPTIAPYASEGEVTVRVSTKAPSESEAKLKLDAMEVQIRERLPEHLYANEDVPIEYTIVTMMSDMGLTLSAAESCTGGLVMQSLTSVPGSASMLKGGIVCYSNEIKEKLLHVPHAYLEGEDAPGAVSPEVAKVLAEQIRMIGDADFGLSVTGVAGPGYSERKPPGLVFIALAERGKETEIHELRINGNRETVRIRSAKAILYRLWRKLVEMD
;
A
#
# COMPACT_ATOMS: atom_id res chain seq x y z
N MET A 1 -24.09 37.52 -19.42
CA MET A 1 -23.66 37.34 -20.82
C MET A 1 -22.29 36.69 -20.75
N GLU A 2 -22.13 35.46 -21.22
CA GLU A 2 -20.80 34.82 -21.28
C GLU A 2 -20.09 35.24 -22.58
N PRO A 3 -18.80 35.64 -22.54
CA PRO A 3 -18.02 35.87 -23.73
C PRO A 3 -17.59 34.54 -24.36
N VAL A 4 -18.09 34.26 -25.56
CA VAL A 4 -17.59 33.17 -26.40
C VAL A 4 -16.23 33.56 -27.00
N ILE A 5 -15.17 32.79 -26.70
CA ILE A 5 -13.89 32.88 -27.42
C ILE A 5 -13.70 31.60 -28.24
N GLN A 6 -13.71 31.75 -29.57
CA GLN A 6 -13.63 30.64 -30.53
C GLN A 6 -12.19 30.39 -31.02
N LYS A 7 -11.78 29.12 -31.02
CA LYS A 7 -10.47 28.63 -31.49
C LYS A 7 -10.16 28.92 -32.97
N ARG A 8 -8.85 29.02 -33.27
CA ARG A 8 -8.10 28.34 -34.38
C ARG A 8 -6.60 28.72 -34.24
N SER A 9 -5.58 27.91 -34.58
CA SER A 9 -5.44 26.50 -35.00
C SER A 9 -3.94 26.09 -34.80
N SER A 10 -3.39 24.90 -35.09
CA SER A 10 -3.92 23.59 -35.51
C SER A 10 -2.93 22.43 -35.18
N ARG A 11 -3.19 21.66 -34.12
CA ARG A 11 -2.82 20.23 -34.00
C ARG A 11 -3.95 19.52 -33.24
N PRO A 12 -4.37 18.31 -33.64
CA PRO A 12 -5.25 17.51 -32.79
C PRO A 12 -4.46 17.19 -31.53
N VAL A 13 -4.89 17.72 -30.40
CA VAL A 13 -4.45 17.22 -29.10
C VAL A 13 -5.04 15.83 -29.00
N GLU A 14 -4.22 14.79 -29.28
CA GLU A 14 -4.50 13.48 -28.73
C GLU A 14 -4.75 13.68 -27.24
N ARG A 15 -5.94 13.29 -26.77
CA ARG A 15 -6.14 13.04 -25.34
C ARG A 15 -5.28 11.84 -25.00
N SER A 16 -3.98 12.08 -24.80
CA SER A 16 -3.08 11.06 -24.29
C SER A 16 -3.58 10.74 -22.90
N ASN A 17 -4.26 9.60 -22.73
CA ASN A 17 -4.73 9.07 -21.45
C ASN A 17 -3.51 8.63 -20.61
N ARG A 18 -2.63 9.59 -20.27
CA ARG A 18 -1.38 9.39 -19.52
C ARG A 18 -1.68 8.77 -18.16
N TRP A 19 -2.75 9.24 -17.50
CA TRP A 19 -3.27 8.68 -16.26
C TRP A 19 -3.57 7.18 -16.36
N MET A 20 -4.01 6.69 -17.52
CA MET A 20 -4.41 5.29 -17.72
C MET A 20 -3.19 4.37 -17.86
N SER A 21 -2.11 4.85 -18.48
CA SER A 21 -0.82 4.14 -18.46
C SER A 21 -0.21 4.08 -17.05
N VAL A 22 -0.41 5.13 -16.25
CA VAL A 22 0.00 5.20 -14.84
C VAL A 22 -0.89 4.25 -14.01
N ALA A 23 -2.21 4.27 -14.15
CA ALA A 23 -3.12 3.36 -13.47
C ALA A 23 -2.80 1.88 -13.75
N LEU A 24 -2.56 1.51 -15.01
CA LEU A 24 -2.09 0.17 -15.42
C LEU A 24 -0.72 -0.21 -14.82
N MET A 25 0.11 0.77 -14.46
CA MET A 25 1.41 0.54 -13.83
C MET A 25 1.30 0.42 -12.30
N TRP A 26 0.39 1.18 -11.67
CA TRP A 26 0.23 1.27 -10.21
C TRP A 26 -0.78 0.29 -9.61
N THR A 27 -1.70 -0.30 -10.39
CA THR A 27 -2.58 -1.38 -9.89
C THR A 27 -1.81 -2.55 -9.28
N PHE A 28 -0.61 -2.85 -9.81
CA PHE A 28 0.21 -3.97 -9.38
C PHE A 28 0.95 -3.72 -8.05
N PRO A 29 1.70 -2.60 -7.85
CA PRO A 29 2.19 -2.19 -6.53
C PRO A 29 1.11 -2.09 -5.45
N VAL A 30 -0.06 -1.53 -5.78
CA VAL A 30 -1.18 -1.40 -4.82
C VAL A 30 -1.72 -2.78 -4.42
N LEU A 31 -1.93 -3.69 -5.38
CA LEU A 31 -2.29 -5.08 -5.08
C LEU A 31 -1.22 -5.78 -4.23
N ILE A 32 0.08 -5.57 -4.51
CA ILE A 32 1.18 -6.14 -3.71
C ILE A 32 1.22 -5.57 -2.29
N LEU A 33 0.97 -4.28 -2.09
CA LEU A 33 0.90 -3.69 -0.75
C LEU A 33 -0.32 -4.18 0.03
N VAL A 34 -1.47 -4.33 -0.64
CA VAL A 34 -2.66 -4.96 -0.04
C VAL A 34 -2.38 -6.44 0.29
N LEU A 35 -1.66 -7.17 -0.56
CA LEU A 35 -1.25 -8.55 -0.32
C LEU A 35 -0.27 -8.68 0.85
N LEU A 36 0.75 -7.83 0.93
CA LEU A 36 1.68 -7.78 2.05
C LEU A 36 0.96 -7.43 3.35
N TYR A 37 0.05 -6.45 3.32
CA TYR A 37 -0.78 -6.11 4.47
C TYR A 37 -1.67 -7.27 4.90
N VAL A 38 -2.39 -7.91 3.98
CA VAL A 38 -3.25 -9.08 4.28
C VAL A 38 -2.43 -10.25 4.78
N TYR A 39 -1.29 -10.57 4.16
CA TYR A 39 -0.37 -11.61 4.62
C TYR A 39 0.15 -11.33 6.03
N MET A 40 0.61 -10.10 6.30
CA MET A 40 1.14 -9.70 7.61
C MET A 40 0.06 -9.62 8.70
N VAL A 41 -1.20 -9.38 8.32
CA VAL A 41 -2.36 -9.41 9.23
C VAL A 41 -2.85 -10.84 9.47
N MET A 42 -2.86 -11.72 8.46
CA MET A 42 -3.31 -13.10 8.60
C MET A 42 -2.27 -14.03 9.24
N ASN A 43 -0.96 -13.75 9.08
CA ASN A 43 0.10 -14.45 9.81
C ASN A 43 0.38 -13.86 11.21
N LYS A 44 -0.40 -12.88 11.68
CA LYS A 44 -0.11 -12.21 12.95
C LYS A 44 -0.41 -13.07 14.19
N ASP A 45 -1.21 -14.13 14.04
CA ASP A 45 -1.62 -14.99 15.16
C ASP A 45 -0.63 -16.15 15.48
N ASP A 46 0.43 -16.35 14.69
CA ASP A 46 1.37 -17.49 14.84
C ASP A 46 2.83 -17.11 15.20
N SER A 47 3.11 -15.84 15.55
CA SER A 47 4.49 -15.36 15.77
C SER A 47 4.89 -14.97 17.21
N ASP A 48 3.98 -15.02 18.19
CA ASP A 48 4.25 -14.61 19.58
C ASP A 48 4.65 -15.76 20.54
N THR A 49 4.91 -16.98 20.04
CA THR A 49 5.22 -18.15 20.91
C THR A 49 6.38 -19.05 20.46
N GLN A 50 7.49 -18.50 19.96
CA GLN A 50 8.80 -19.17 20.02
C GLN A 50 9.93 -18.17 20.34
N GLY A 51 10.43 -18.18 21.58
CA GLY A 51 11.54 -17.29 21.95
C GLY A 51 11.76 -16.98 23.44
N LEU A 52 11.29 -17.80 24.39
CA LEU A 52 11.73 -17.71 25.79
C LEU A 52 12.45 -19.00 26.19
N ASP A 53 13.75 -18.87 26.41
CA ASP A 53 14.67 -19.94 26.74
C ASP A 53 14.37 -20.54 28.12
N GLN A 54 14.24 -21.88 28.19
CA GLN A 54 14.02 -22.58 29.46
C GLN A 54 15.33 -22.75 30.21
N THR A 55 15.82 -21.67 30.84
CA THR A 55 16.90 -21.82 31.83
C THR A 55 16.35 -22.53 33.09
N LYS A 56 17.12 -23.49 33.59
CA LYS A 56 16.70 -24.51 34.57
C LYS A 56 16.09 -23.94 35.86
N ILE A 57 15.02 -24.58 36.31
CA ILE A 57 14.53 -24.51 37.68
C ILE A 57 15.64 -25.01 38.63
N THR A 58 15.88 -24.27 39.72
CA THR A 58 16.50 -24.82 40.94
C THR A 58 15.84 -24.12 42.13
N ASP A 59 15.19 -24.91 42.99
CA ASP A 59 14.49 -24.39 44.17
C ASP A 59 15.46 -23.77 45.19
N SER A 60 15.07 -22.61 45.73
CA SER A 60 15.58 -22.12 47.02
C SER A 60 14.59 -21.11 47.61
N GLN A 61 13.94 -21.49 48.70
CA GLN A 61 13.14 -20.57 49.51
C GLN A 61 14.07 -19.63 50.28
N GLN A 62 13.76 -18.33 50.34
CA GLN A 62 13.78 -17.54 51.59
C GLN A 62 13.18 -16.14 51.42
N GLN A 63 12.61 -15.62 52.51
CA GLN A 63 11.96 -14.30 52.58
C GLN A 63 13.00 -13.18 52.76
N PRO A 64 12.75 -11.95 52.27
CA PRO A 64 13.55 -10.79 52.64
C PRO A 64 13.12 -10.20 54.00
N GLN A 65 14.10 -9.85 54.84
CA GLN A 65 13.92 -8.99 56.02
C GLN A 65 14.77 -7.72 55.90
N ASP A 66 14.35 -6.69 56.65
CA ASP A 66 14.72 -5.28 56.55
C ASP A 66 16.20 -4.87 56.78
N LYS A 67 16.53 -3.69 56.18
CA LYS A 67 17.29 -2.55 56.75
C LYS A 67 18.84 -2.42 56.55
N PRO A 68 19.43 -1.19 56.68
CA PRO A 68 20.17 -0.57 55.54
C PRO A 68 21.53 0.11 55.90
N ASP A 69 22.14 0.78 54.90
CA ASP A 69 23.19 1.83 54.96
C ASP A 69 24.57 1.42 55.58
N GLU A 70 25.76 1.94 55.24
CA GLU A 70 26.26 3.04 54.37
C GLU A 70 27.75 2.72 53.90
N PRO A 71 28.68 3.63 53.45
CA PRO A 71 29.65 3.30 52.38
C PRO A 71 31.17 3.47 52.67
N THR A 72 32.03 2.99 51.75
CA THR A 72 33.43 3.43 51.45
C THR A 72 33.80 2.89 50.06
N ASP A 73 34.31 3.60 49.04
CA ASP A 73 35.36 4.65 48.89
C ASP A 73 36.74 4.10 48.42
N ASN A 74 37.30 4.75 47.38
CA ASN A 74 38.64 4.63 46.76
C ASN A 74 39.15 3.23 46.29
N GLY A 75 39.87 3.07 45.16
CA GLY A 75 40.27 3.99 44.08
C GLY A 75 41.49 3.44 43.29
N GLN A 76 41.68 3.86 42.02
CA GLN A 76 42.94 3.81 41.20
C GLN A 76 43.65 2.43 40.98
N ALA A 77 44.37 2.12 39.89
CA ALA A 77 44.55 2.68 38.53
C ALA A 77 45.39 1.67 37.67
N SER A 78 45.76 2.07 36.44
CA SER A 78 46.85 1.56 35.57
C SER A 78 46.60 0.40 34.56
N ASN A 79 46.82 0.77 33.28
CA ASN A 79 47.12 -0.07 32.09
C ASN A 79 48.65 -0.33 32.00
N PRO A 80 49.21 -0.90 30.90
CA PRO A 80 49.08 -2.23 30.26
C PRO A 80 50.54 -2.81 30.09
N PRO A 81 51.04 -3.39 28.94
CA PRO A 81 50.51 -4.27 27.88
C PRO A 81 51.38 -5.54 27.60
N ALA A 82 51.01 -6.29 26.53
CA ALA A 82 51.88 -6.86 25.46
C ALA A 82 52.20 -8.39 25.39
N ASN A 83 52.08 -8.89 24.13
CA ASN A 83 52.88 -9.93 23.42
C ASN A 83 52.87 -11.40 23.95
N GLU A 84 53.12 -12.47 23.17
CA GLU A 84 53.56 -12.63 21.77
C GLU A 84 53.24 -14.04 21.19
N THR A 85 53.15 -14.16 19.85
CA THR A 85 53.48 -15.32 18.95
C THR A 85 53.18 -16.81 19.27
N GLY A 86 52.78 -17.56 18.23
CA GLY A 86 52.93 -19.04 18.18
C GLY A 86 52.44 -19.70 16.88
N SER A 87 53.34 -20.23 16.05
CA SER A 87 53.11 -20.89 14.74
C SER A 87 53.30 -22.42 14.79
N GLY A 88 52.69 -23.21 13.89
CA GLY A 88 53.13 -24.61 13.67
C GLY A 88 52.22 -25.52 12.81
N GLU A 89 52.83 -26.21 11.84
CA GLU A 89 52.22 -26.94 10.70
C GLU A 89 51.66 -28.37 10.95
N THR A 90 50.78 -28.77 10.02
CA THR A 90 50.41 -30.10 9.45
C THR A 90 51.01 -31.44 9.96
N THR A 91 50.17 -32.50 9.95
CA THR A 91 50.47 -33.80 9.25
C THR A 91 49.24 -34.72 9.09
N GLU A 92 49.21 -35.54 8.03
CA GLU A 92 48.24 -36.65 7.81
C GLU A 92 48.78 -38.02 8.29
N GLY A 93 47.90 -39.02 8.48
CA GLY A 93 48.29 -40.42 8.73
C GLY A 93 47.12 -41.43 8.67
N GLN A 94 47.35 -42.61 8.08
CA GLN A 94 46.31 -43.62 7.74
C GLN A 94 46.32 -44.92 8.57
N ALA A 95 45.11 -45.48 8.78
CA ALA A 95 44.67 -46.90 8.64
C ALA A 95 45.09 -48.06 9.61
N GLY A 96 44.12 -48.99 9.79
CA GLY A 96 44.24 -50.38 10.30
C GLY A 96 43.53 -50.64 11.65
N GLY A 97 42.80 -51.76 11.92
CA GLY A 97 42.38 -52.94 11.14
C GLY A 97 41.88 -54.12 12.05
N ASN A 98 41.17 -55.12 11.48
CA ASN A 98 40.54 -56.35 12.08
C ASN A 98 39.20 -56.19 12.86
N GLY A 99 38.21 -57.12 12.81
CA GLY A 99 37.99 -58.41 12.09
C GLY A 99 37.12 -59.40 12.92
N GLY A 100 36.39 -60.42 12.43
CA GLY A 100 36.02 -60.90 11.08
C GLY A 100 35.47 -62.36 11.06
N GLY A 101 34.40 -62.68 10.31
CA GLY A 101 33.76 -64.03 10.17
C GLY A 101 32.37 -64.16 10.84
N THR A 102 31.41 -65.03 10.45
CA THR A 102 31.36 -66.19 9.51
C THR A 102 29.97 -66.33 8.82
N ALA A 103 29.79 -67.30 7.89
CA ALA A 103 28.72 -67.36 6.88
C ALA A 103 27.83 -68.64 6.88
N GLU A 104 27.16 -68.91 5.73
CA GLU A 104 26.26 -70.05 5.34
C GLU A 104 24.75 -69.86 5.60
N GLY A 105 23.80 -70.23 4.71
CA GLY A 105 23.89 -70.68 3.30
C GLY A 105 22.58 -71.34 2.77
N GLN A 106 22.37 -71.38 1.43
CA GLN A 106 21.45 -72.27 0.65
C GLN A 106 19.91 -72.11 0.79
N THR A 107 18.99 -72.45 -0.17
CA THR A 107 18.92 -72.49 -1.68
C THR A 107 17.44 -72.78 -2.10
N ASP A 108 17.00 -72.34 -3.30
CA ASP A 108 15.94 -72.88 -4.22
C ASP A 108 14.51 -73.22 -3.67
N GLY A 109 13.39 -73.29 -4.42
CA GLY A 109 13.05 -72.98 -5.82
C GLY A 109 11.62 -73.45 -6.23
N GLN A 110 10.90 -72.63 -7.03
CA GLN A 110 9.85 -72.91 -8.06
C GLN A 110 8.56 -73.82 -7.89
N THR A 111 7.54 -73.44 -8.69
CA THR A 111 6.40 -74.20 -9.34
C THR A 111 5.04 -74.53 -8.65
N ASP A 112 3.99 -73.84 -9.12
CA ASP A 112 2.71 -74.25 -9.80
C ASP A 112 1.79 -75.45 -9.38
N GLY A 113 0.47 -75.23 -9.51
CA GLY A 113 -0.64 -76.23 -9.58
C GLY A 113 -1.81 -75.95 -8.59
N GLN A 114 -3.01 -75.50 -8.99
CA GLN A 114 -4.20 -76.23 -9.53
C GLN A 114 -4.75 -77.38 -8.62
N SER A 115 -6.06 -77.65 -8.45
CA SER A 115 -7.34 -76.92 -8.70
C SER A 115 -8.55 -77.73 -8.11
N ASP A 116 -9.79 -77.24 -8.31
CA ASP A 116 -11.09 -77.98 -8.46
C ASP A 116 -12.20 -77.93 -7.38
N GLY A 117 -13.47 -77.87 -7.87
CA GLY A 117 -14.76 -78.02 -7.17
C GLY A 117 -15.62 -76.73 -7.08
N GLN A 118 -16.35 -76.28 -8.12
CA GLN A 118 -17.70 -76.72 -8.60
C GLN A 118 -18.74 -76.94 -7.49
N THR A 119 -19.96 -76.38 -7.54
CA THR A 119 -20.99 -76.39 -8.62
C THR A 119 -21.75 -75.03 -8.75
N ASP A 120 -21.99 -74.48 -9.95
CA ASP A 120 -23.08 -74.70 -10.96
C ASP A 120 -24.48 -74.12 -10.62
N GLY A 121 -25.01 -73.25 -11.50
CA GLY A 121 -26.29 -72.53 -11.28
C GLY A 121 -26.77 -71.52 -12.36
N GLN A 122 -26.65 -71.88 -13.65
CA GLN A 122 -27.43 -71.42 -14.84
C GLN A 122 -28.00 -69.97 -14.98
N THR A 123 -27.60 -69.33 -16.09
CA THR A 123 -28.25 -68.21 -16.86
C THR A 123 -29.55 -68.65 -17.59
N PRO A 124 -30.29 -67.84 -18.41
CA PRO A 124 -30.11 -66.44 -18.87
C PRO A 124 -31.40 -65.55 -18.91
N ASP A 125 -31.27 -64.38 -19.56
CA ASP A 125 -32.19 -63.78 -20.55
C ASP A 125 -32.99 -62.49 -20.23
N GLU A 126 -33.36 -61.79 -21.31
CA GLU A 126 -33.65 -60.34 -21.39
C GLU A 126 -35.01 -59.82 -20.83
N ASN A 127 -34.98 -58.53 -20.47
CA ASN A 127 -35.85 -57.44 -20.99
C ASN A 127 -36.74 -56.65 -19.98
N GLN A 128 -36.89 -55.36 -20.30
CA GLN A 128 -37.83 -54.34 -19.77
C GLN A 128 -37.59 -53.71 -18.38
N GLY A 129 -37.64 -52.36 -18.37
CA GLY A 129 -38.03 -51.58 -17.19
C GLY A 129 -37.02 -50.54 -16.70
N ASN A 130 -37.17 -49.28 -17.15
CA ASN A 130 -36.62 -48.13 -16.44
C ASN A 130 -37.46 -47.92 -15.15
N PRO A 131 -36.86 -47.50 -14.03
CA PRO A 131 -37.03 -46.08 -13.72
C PRO A 131 -35.77 -45.38 -13.21
N THR A 132 -35.79 -44.08 -13.46
CA THR A 132 -35.02 -43.02 -12.80
C THR A 132 -34.68 -43.25 -11.33
N ASP A 133 -33.41 -43.01 -10.98
CA ASP A 133 -33.12 -42.16 -9.82
C ASP A 133 -31.85 -41.32 -10.03
N THR A 134 -31.79 -40.16 -9.38
CA THR A 134 -30.73 -39.15 -9.56
C THR A 134 -29.79 -39.15 -8.35
N PRO A 135 -28.46 -39.00 -8.49
CA PRO A 135 -27.58 -38.85 -7.33
C PRO A 135 -27.86 -37.52 -6.63
N SER A 136 -28.28 -37.55 -5.37
CA SER A 136 -28.46 -36.35 -4.56
C SER A 136 -27.11 -35.85 -4.02
N THR A 137 -26.96 -34.53 -3.95
CA THR A 137 -25.77 -33.88 -3.37
C THR A 137 -25.79 -33.99 -1.85
N ALA A 138 -25.01 -34.93 -1.30
CA ALA A 138 -24.88 -35.12 0.14
C ALA A 138 -23.87 -34.14 0.78
N VAL A 139 -24.25 -33.56 1.93
CA VAL A 139 -23.34 -32.77 2.79
C VAL A 139 -22.31 -33.71 3.42
N THR A 140 -21.05 -33.29 3.50
CA THR A 140 -19.97 -34.07 4.15
C THR A 140 -19.38 -33.32 5.33
N VAL A 141 -19.09 -34.05 6.41
CA VAL A 141 -18.50 -33.53 7.66
C VAL A 141 -17.21 -34.31 7.94
N ALA A 142 -16.11 -33.60 8.24
CA ALA A 142 -14.80 -34.19 8.52
C ALA A 142 -14.09 -33.48 9.68
N GLU A 143 -13.37 -34.21 10.53
CA GLU A 143 -12.53 -33.61 11.60
C GLU A 143 -11.33 -32.90 10.98
N ASP A 144 -11.10 -31.64 11.39
CA ASP A 144 -10.06 -30.73 10.88
C ASP A 144 -9.03 -30.41 11.98
N GLY A 145 -8.61 -31.45 12.68
CA GLY A 145 -7.64 -31.37 13.78
C GLY A 145 -8.17 -30.65 15.03
N LYS A 146 -7.22 -30.27 15.91
CA LYS A 146 -7.51 -29.71 17.23
C LYS A 146 -6.74 -28.42 17.47
N SER A 147 -7.44 -27.39 17.94
CA SER A 147 -6.88 -26.09 18.32
C SER A 147 -6.88 -25.96 19.84
N GLY A 148 -5.77 -26.35 20.46
CA GLY A 148 -5.68 -26.52 21.91
C GLY A 148 -6.74 -27.52 22.42
N ASN A 149 -7.68 -27.04 23.24
CA ASN A 149 -8.75 -27.87 23.78
C ASN A 149 -9.99 -28.01 22.87
N ILE A 150 -10.03 -27.36 21.72
CA ILE A 150 -11.16 -27.38 20.76
C ILE A 150 -10.88 -28.41 19.67
N THR A 151 -11.87 -29.21 19.28
CA THR A 151 -11.83 -30.04 18.07
C THR A 151 -12.60 -29.35 16.95
N ASN A 152 -11.97 -29.22 15.78
CA ASN A 152 -12.54 -28.55 14.62
C ASN A 152 -13.18 -29.59 13.69
N PHE A 153 -14.26 -29.20 13.01
CA PHE A 153 -14.84 -29.95 11.90
C PHE A 153 -15.09 -29.02 10.71
N LYS A 154 -14.69 -29.47 9.52
CA LYS A 154 -15.06 -28.89 8.23
C LYS A 154 -16.36 -29.51 7.75
N VAL A 155 -17.25 -28.67 7.23
CA VAL A 155 -18.54 -29.07 6.69
C VAL A 155 -18.66 -28.53 5.27
N ASN A 156 -18.75 -29.43 4.29
CA ASN A 156 -18.90 -29.05 2.88
C ASN A 156 -20.37 -29.08 2.51
N GLY A 157 -20.97 -27.89 2.35
CA GLY A 157 -22.34 -27.72 1.87
C GLY A 157 -22.38 -27.50 0.36
N SER A 158 -23.46 -27.94 -0.29
CA SER A 158 -23.79 -27.47 -1.63
C SER A 158 -24.33 -26.03 -1.54
N ALA A 159 -23.81 -25.12 -2.38
CA ALA A 159 -24.18 -23.72 -2.36
C ALA A 159 -25.71 -23.51 -2.43
N GLY A 160 -26.29 -22.94 -1.37
CA GLY A 160 -27.72 -22.64 -1.26
C GLY A 160 -28.59 -23.70 -0.56
N GLN A 161 -28.03 -24.76 0.01
CA GLN A 161 -28.75 -25.66 0.92
C GLN A 161 -28.39 -25.36 2.39
N PRO A 162 -29.37 -25.16 3.29
CA PRO A 162 -29.08 -24.91 4.71
C PRO A 162 -28.54 -26.18 5.38
N VAL A 163 -27.42 -26.05 6.08
CA VAL A 163 -26.82 -27.14 6.87
C VAL A 163 -27.33 -27.04 8.30
N THR A 164 -28.07 -28.05 8.75
CA THR A 164 -28.62 -28.08 10.12
C THR A 164 -27.68 -28.75 11.11
N VAL A 165 -27.63 -28.19 12.32
CA VAL A 165 -26.90 -28.71 13.49
C VAL A 165 -27.92 -29.00 14.59
N THR A 166 -28.02 -30.26 15.00
CA THR A 166 -28.96 -30.72 16.02
C THR A 166 -28.21 -31.19 17.26
N ILE A 167 -28.62 -30.73 18.43
CA ILE A 167 -28.02 -31.09 19.72
C ILE A 167 -29.10 -31.75 20.58
N LYS A 168 -28.92 -33.01 20.95
CA LYS A 168 -29.88 -33.80 21.74
C LYS A 168 -29.28 -34.14 23.09
N ALA A 169 -29.99 -33.85 24.17
CA ALA A 169 -29.58 -34.20 25.52
C ALA A 169 -30.12 -35.58 25.91
N THR A 170 -29.20 -36.49 26.26
CA THR A 170 -29.48 -37.86 26.72
C THR A 170 -29.38 -37.99 28.24
N GLY A 171 -29.29 -36.86 28.95
CA GLY A 171 -29.15 -36.76 30.40
C GLY A 171 -28.87 -35.33 30.83
N HIS A 172 -28.49 -35.15 32.09
CA HIS A 172 -28.14 -33.83 32.62
C HIS A 172 -26.73 -33.38 32.21
N SER A 173 -26.65 -32.21 31.58
CA SER A 173 -25.42 -31.51 31.20
C SER A 173 -25.65 -29.99 31.32
N TRP A 174 -24.63 -29.19 31.01
CA TRP A 174 -24.80 -27.78 30.65
C TRP A 174 -24.34 -27.58 29.20
N LEU A 175 -25.05 -26.74 28.45
CA LEU A 175 -24.82 -26.46 27.05
C LEU A 175 -24.58 -24.95 26.87
N GLU A 176 -23.62 -24.58 26.02
CA GLU A 176 -23.56 -23.25 25.42
C GLU A 176 -23.31 -23.37 23.91
N VAL A 177 -24.07 -22.63 23.11
CA VAL A 177 -23.92 -22.55 21.65
C VAL A 177 -23.68 -21.09 21.25
N TYR A 178 -22.70 -20.87 20.38
CA TYR A 178 -22.31 -19.56 19.87
C TYR A 178 -22.24 -19.58 18.34
N LYS A 179 -22.66 -18.49 17.70
CA LYS A 179 -22.43 -18.21 16.29
C LYS A 179 -21.05 -17.56 16.13
N GLY A 180 -20.19 -18.13 15.28
CA GLY A 180 -18.78 -17.77 15.19
C GLY A 180 -17.84 -18.88 15.64
N GLU A 181 -16.54 -18.60 15.63
CA GLU A 181 -15.49 -19.60 15.85
C GLU A 181 -15.12 -19.87 17.32
N ASN A 182 -15.69 -19.11 18.26
CA ASN A 182 -15.33 -19.13 19.67
C ASN A 182 -16.49 -18.57 20.54
N SER A 183 -16.27 -18.44 21.85
CA SER A 183 -17.26 -17.88 22.77
C SER A 183 -17.28 -16.36 22.92
N SER A 184 -16.66 -15.60 21.99
CA SER A 184 -16.91 -14.15 21.86
C SER A 184 -17.94 -13.81 20.76
N GLY A 185 -18.45 -14.83 20.07
CA GLY A 185 -19.56 -14.70 19.12
C GLY A 185 -20.93 -14.51 19.79
N GLU A 186 -21.96 -14.33 18.98
CA GLU A 186 -23.35 -14.22 19.46
C GLU A 186 -23.78 -15.54 20.13
N LYS A 187 -24.21 -15.46 21.40
CA LYS A 187 -24.64 -16.63 22.18
C LYS A 187 -26.07 -17.01 21.77
N LEU A 188 -26.21 -18.15 21.09
CA LEU A 188 -27.47 -18.66 20.55
C LEU A 188 -28.30 -19.42 21.60
N GLU A 189 -27.64 -20.16 22.50
CA GLU A 189 -28.28 -20.98 23.53
C GLU A 189 -27.37 -21.12 24.75
N TYR A 190 -27.93 -21.14 25.95
CA TYR A 190 -27.19 -21.44 27.18
C TYR A 190 -28.08 -21.93 28.33
N GLY A 191 -27.66 -23.01 29.00
CA GLY A 191 -28.37 -23.49 30.18
C GLY A 191 -27.97 -24.90 30.59
N ASN A 192 -28.67 -25.42 31.59
CA ASN A 192 -28.64 -26.85 31.92
C ASN A 192 -29.64 -27.59 31.03
N THR A 193 -29.26 -28.76 30.55
CA THR A 193 -30.14 -29.66 29.78
C THR A 193 -30.65 -30.80 30.65
N ALA A 194 -31.77 -31.40 30.25
CA ALA A 194 -32.33 -32.63 30.80
C ALA A 194 -32.50 -33.68 29.69
N GLU A 195 -32.73 -34.93 30.09
CA GLU A 195 -32.99 -36.02 29.13
C GLU A 195 -34.25 -35.72 28.30
N GLY A 196 -34.08 -35.68 26.97
CA GLY A 196 -35.15 -35.39 26.01
C GLY A 196 -35.10 -33.99 25.38
N ASP A 197 -34.29 -33.06 25.90
CA ASP A 197 -34.14 -31.74 25.27
C ASP A 197 -33.45 -31.86 23.90
N SER A 198 -33.93 -31.08 22.92
CA SER A 198 -33.37 -31.06 21.57
C SER A 198 -33.37 -29.65 20.99
N TYR A 199 -32.20 -29.21 20.55
CA TYR A 199 -31.97 -27.88 19.97
C TYR A 199 -31.55 -28.03 18.50
N THR A 200 -31.95 -27.09 17.65
CA THR A 200 -31.61 -27.13 16.22
C THR A 200 -31.25 -25.75 15.71
N PHE A 201 -30.11 -25.65 15.05
CA PHE A 201 -29.52 -24.41 14.55
C PHE A 201 -29.13 -24.57 13.08
N GLU A 202 -29.06 -23.47 12.33
CA GLU A 202 -28.48 -23.46 10.99
C GLU A 202 -27.00 -23.04 11.06
N LEU A 203 -26.14 -23.77 10.35
CA LEU A 203 -24.73 -23.44 10.18
C LEU A 203 -24.57 -22.55 8.95
N ASP A 204 -24.16 -21.30 9.16
CA ASP A 204 -23.85 -20.35 8.10
C ASP A 204 -22.33 -20.11 7.96
N SER A 205 -21.95 -19.17 7.10
CA SER A 205 -20.56 -18.82 6.81
C SER A 205 -19.79 -18.21 7.99
N ALA A 206 -20.44 -17.82 9.09
CA ALA A 206 -19.74 -17.41 10.30
C ALA A 206 -19.21 -18.60 11.13
N GLY A 207 -19.70 -19.81 10.86
CA GLY A 207 -19.39 -21.00 11.65
C GLY A 207 -20.13 -21.04 12.99
N MET A 208 -19.89 -22.10 13.75
CA MET A 208 -20.57 -22.35 15.02
C MET A 208 -19.63 -22.98 16.05
N TYR A 209 -19.78 -22.59 17.30
CA TYR A 209 -18.96 -23.06 18.41
C TYR A 209 -19.83 -23.57 19.56
N ILE A 210 -19.60 -24.81 19.99
CA ILE A 210 -20.44 -25.57 20.92
C ILE A 210 -19.61 -26.04 22.10
N LYS A 211 -20.12 -25.84 23.32
CA LYS A 211 -19.60 -26.41 24.57
C LYS A 211 -20.68 -27.27 25.23
N SER A 212 -20.38 -28.51 25.59
CA SER A 212 -21.22 -29.30 26.50
C SER A 212 -20.40 -29.81 27.70
N GLY A 213 -20.91 -29.56 28.91
CA GLY A 213 -20.27 -29.88 30.18
C GLY A 213 -19.97 -31.36 30.38
N TYR A 214 -20.95 -32.21 30.07
CA TYR A 214 -20.86 -33.67 30.16
C TYR A 214 -21.22 -34.31 28.81
N ALA A 215 -20.19 -34.59 28.02
CA ALA A 215 -20.31 -35.06 26.63
C ALA A 215 -21.13 -36.34 26.47
N ALA A 216 -21.05 -37.27 27.44
CA ALA A 216 -21.80 -38.54 27.39
C ALA A 216 -23.33 -38.35 27.54
N ALA A 217 -23.77 -37.17 27.99
CA ALA A 217 -25.19 -36.78 28.07
C ALA A 217 -25.62 -35.82 26.93
N THR A 218 -24.82 -35.66 25.87
CA THR A 218 -25.16 -34.76 24.75
C THR A 218 -24.64 -35.25 23.40
N THR A 219 -25.55 -35.60 22.49
CA THR A 219 -25.24 -35.96 21.10
C THR A 219 -25.34 -34.72 20.21
N ILE A 220 -24.31 -34.47 19.40
CA ILE A 220 -24.27 -33.37 18.42
C ILE A 220 -24.25 -33.97 17.02
N GLU A 221 -25.20 -33.61 16.17
CA GLU A 221 -25.37 -34.07 14.79
C GLU A 221 -25.28 -32.89 13.82
N VAL A 222 -24.48 -33.01 12.77
CA VAL A 222 -24.37 -32.02 11.68
C VAL A 222 -24.85 -32.69 10.40
N ALA A 223 -25.94 -32.18 9.80
CA ALA A 223 -26.66 -32.83 8.70
C ALA A 223 -26.97 -34.33 8.94
N GLY A 224 -27.24 -34.69 10.21
CA GLY A 224 -27.48 -36.08 10.64
C GLY A 224 -26.24 -36.92 10.92
N GLN A 225 -25.03 -36.40 10.73
CA GLN A 225 -23.76 -37.09 11.05
C GLN A 225 -23.30 -36.70 12.46
N VAL A 226 -23.12 -37.68 13.35
CA VAL A 226 -22.71 -37.42 14.75
C VAL A 226 -21.25 -36.96 14.80
N VAL A 227 -21.01 -35.83 15.48
CA VAL A 227 -19.67 -35.29 15.77
C VAL A 227 -19.38 -35.35 17.26
N THR A 228 -18.16 -35.76 17.63
CA THR A 228 -17.71 -35.90 19.03
C THR A 228 -16.23 -35.57 19.14
N ASP A 229 -15.79 -34.99 20.25
CA ASP A 229 -14.36 -34.71 20.48
C ASP A 229 -13.63 -35.78 21.31
N GLY A 230 -14.38 -36.77 21.82
CA GLY A 230 -13.90 -37.89 22.63
C GLY A 230 -13.56 -37.54 24.09
N LYS A 231 -13.90 -36.35 24.59
CA LYS A 231 -13.57 -35.88 25.94
C LYS A 231 -14.79 -35.93 26.87
N ALA A 232 -14.56 -35.73 28.17
CA ALA A 232 -15.64 -35.61 29.15
C ALA A 232 -16.49 -34.33 28.97
N THR A 233 -15.91 -33.28 28.38
CA THR A 233 -16.54 -31.98 28.10
C THR A 233 -16.28 -31.64 26.65
N ASN A 234 -17.32 -31.63 25.80
CA ASN A 234 -17.19 -31.35 24.38
C ASN A 234 -16.86 -29.87 24.16
N ARG A 235 -15.88 -29.58 23.29
CA ARG A 235 -15.61 -28.24 22.72
C ARG A 235 -15.43 -28.36 21.21
N ILE A 236 -16.50 -28.15 20.47
CA ILE A 236 -16.57 -28.38 19.02
C ILE A 236 -16.66 -27.04 18.27
N ARG A 237 -15.89 -26.89 17.20
CA ARG A 237 -16.00 -25.80 16.22
C ARG A 237 -16.40 -26.35 14.86
N LEU A 238 -17.42 -25.79 14.24
CA LEU A 238 -17.91 -26.14 12.91
C LEU A 238 -17.64 -24.99 11.93
N ARG A 239 -17.05 -25.28 10.76
CA ARG A 239 -16.82 -24.32 9.67
C ARG A 239 -17.49 -24.82 8.38
N LEU A 240 -18.23 -23.94 7.70
CA LEU A 240 -18.86 -24.23 6.42
C LEU A 240 -17.95 -23.78 5.26
N GLU A 241 -17.58 -24.71 4.36
CA GLU A 241 -16.88 -24.37 3.12
C GLU A 241 -17.86 -24.34 1.92
N ASN A 242 -17.67 -23.34 1.05
CA ASN A 242 -18.48 -23.13 -0.17
C ASN A 242 -17.72 -23.63 -1.40
N SER A 243 -18.37 -24.42 -2.25
CA SER A 243 -17.80 -24.83 -3.54
C SER A 243 -17.80 -23.68 -4.57
N PHE A 244 -16.72 -23.57 -5.34
CA PHE A 244 -16.52 -22.54 -6.37
C PHE A 244 -17.22 -22.91 -7.68
N ASP A 245 -18.18 -22.10 -8.13
CA ASP A 245 -18.78 -22.20 -9.49
C ASP A 245 -18.78 -20.82 -10.17
N ILE A 246 -17.76 -20.54 -10.99
CA ILE A 246 -17.60 -19.27 -11.72
C ILE A 246 -18.08 -19.44 -13.16
N VAL A 247 -19.35 -19.15 -13.41
CA VAL A 247 -19.91 -19.04 -14.77
C VAL A 247 -20.50 -17.65 -15.00
N SER A 248 -19.85 -16.85 -15.83
CA SER A 248 -20.47 -15.65 -16.41
C SER A 248 -21.57 -16.06 -17.39
N LYS A 249 -22.83 -15.95 -16.94
CA LYS A 249 -24.03 -16.26 -17.71
C LYS A 249 -24.46 -15.01 -18.49
N MET A 250 -24.73 -15.16 -19.79
CA MET A 250 -25.37 -14.11 -20.58
C MET A 250 -26.86 -14.06 -20.22
N ASP A 251 -27.41 -12.86 -20.03
CA ASP A 251 -28.85 -12.68 -19.84
C ASP A 251 -29.60 -12.97 -21.16
N LEU A 252 -30.24 -14.14 -21.21
CA LEU A 252 -31.02 -14.59 -22.37
C LEU A 252 -32.30 -13.78 -22.58
N GLN A 253 -32.85 -13.15 -21.53
CA GLN A 253 -34.04 -12.32 -21.63
C GLN A 253 -33.70 -10.99 -22.31
N GLU A 254 -32.62 -10.34 -21.88
CA GLU A 254 -32.14 -9.12 -22.53
C GLU A 254 -31.60 -9.38 -23.94
N LEU A 255 -30.99 -10.54 -24.20
CA LEU A 255 -30.61 -10.96 -25.55
C LEU A 255 -31.84 -11.09 -26.45
N THR A 256 -32.90 -11.75 -25.97
CA THR A 256 -34.17 -11.87 -26.71
C THR A 256 -34.75 -10.48 -27.02
N ASN A 257 -34.76 -9.58 -26.03
CA ASN A 257 -35.19 -8.20 -26.20
C ASN A 257 -34.34 -7.44 -27.23
N ALA A 258 -33.02 -7.67 -27.27
CA ALA A 258 -32.11 -7.08 -28.26
C ALA A 258 -32.40 -7.58 -29.69
N VAL A 259 -32.64 -8.88 -29.87
CA VAL A 259 -33.00 -9.49 -31.17
C VAL A 259 -34.33 -8.94 -31.67
N THR A 260 -35.41 -8.99 -30.87
CA THR A 260 -36.73 -8.48 -31.28
C THR A 260 -36.71 -6.98 -31.61
N GLN A 261 -35.89 -6.19 -30.91
CA GLN A 261 -35.73 -4.76 -31.22
C GLN A 261 -34.90 -4.52 -32.50
N THR A 262 -33.98 -5.42 -32.83
CA THR A 262 -33.21 -5.42 -34.08
C THR A 262 -34.11 -5.73 -35.27
N GLU A 263 -34.97 -6.75 -35.18
CA GLU A 263 -35.96 -7.09 -36.21
C GLU A 263 -36.92 -5.93 -36.51
N LYS A 264 -37.43 -5.25 -35.47
CA LYS A 264 -38.29 -4.06 -35.62
C LYS A 264 -37.58 -2.89 -36.33
N GLU A 265 -36.30 -2.68 -36.05
CA GLU A 265 -35.52 -1.62 -36.71
C GLU A 265 -35.23 -1.96 -38.18
N ILE A 266 -34.87 -3.22 -38.48
CA ILE A 266 -34.67 -3.70 -39.85
C ILE A 266 -35.96 -3.58 -40.66
N GLY A 267 -37.11 -3.94 -40.08
CA GLY A 267 -38.42 -3.83 -40.74
C GLY A 267 -38.88 -2.38 -41.02
N THR A 268 -38.27 -1.38 -40.39
CA THR A 268 -38.61 0.05 -40.57
C THR A 268 -37.56 0.84 -41.35
N ARG A 269 -36.34 0.29 -41.50
CA ARG A 269 -35.24 0.89 -42.27
C ARG A 269 -35.49 0.85 -43.78
N TYR A 270 -35.30 2.00 -44.44
CA TYR A 270 -35.52 2.16 -45.88
C TYR A 270 -34.62 1.23 -46.73
N ASP A 271 -33.36 1.06 -46.31
CA ASP A 271 -32.36 0.20 -46.95
C ASP A 271 -32.64 -1.31 -46.82
N PHE A 272 -33.57 -1.69 -45.93
CA PHE A 272 -34.03 -3.07 -45.74
C PHE A 272 -35.44 -3.33 -46.30
N LYS A 273 -36.08 -2.33 -46.92
CA LYS A 273 -37.43 -2.46 -47.49
C LYS A 273 -37.44 -3.49 -48.64
N GLY A 274 -38.11 -4.63 -48.41
CA GLY A 274 -38.15 -5.75 -49.36
C GLY A 274 -36.97 -6.73 -49.25
N SER A 275 -36.12 -6.59 -48.23
CA SER A 275 -35.04 -7.53 -47.90
C SER A 275 -35.57 -8.84 -47.31
N LYS A 276 -34.87 -9.95 -47.54
CA LYS A 276 -35.10 -11.24 -46.86
C LYS A 276 -34.38 -11.36 -45.51
N SER A 277 -33.94 -10.24 -44.94
CA SER A 277 -33.18 -10.20 -43.69
C SER A 277 -34.01 -10.66 -42.49
N SER A 278 -33.50 -11.61 -41.71
CA SER A 278 -34.18 -12.18 -40.53
C SER A 278 -33.20 -12.69 -39.49
N LEU A 279 -33.62 -12.73 -38.22
CA LEU A 279 -32.85 -13.20 -37.08
C LEU A 279 -33.62 -14.32 -36.38
N LYS A 280 -33.00 -15.48 -36.16
CA LYS A 280 -33.60 -16.59 -35.41
C LYS A 280 -32.74 -16.96 -34.20
N LEU A 281 -33.24 -16.67 -33.02
CA LEU A 281 -32.62 -17.05 -31.75
C LEU A 281 -33.01 -18.48 -31.38
N ASP A 282 -32.00 -19.35 -31.24
CA ASP A 282 -32.11 -20.70 -30.68
C ASP A 282 -31.48 -20.70 -29.27
N LYS A 283 -31.47 -21.85 -28.56
CA LYS A 283 -31.04 -21.92 -27.14
C LYS A 283 -29.54 -21.58 -26.93
N ASP A 284 -28.70 -21.93 -27.88
CA ASP A 284 -27.23 -21.90 -27.81
C ASP A 284 -26.59 -20.96 -28.85
N ALA A 285 -27.38 -20.50 -29.82
CA ALA A 285 -26.90 -19.69 -30.94
C ALA A 285 -27.99 -18.79 -31.53
N LEU A 286 -27.57 -17.77 -32.28
CA LEU A 286 -28.41 -16.90 -33.10
C LEU A 286 -28.02 -17.06 -34.57
N THR A 287 -28.99 -17.36 -35.42
CA THR A 287 -28.80 -17.46 -36.87
C THR A 287 -29.32 -16.20 -37.54
N ILE A 288 -28.48 -15.52 -38.31
CA ILE A 288 -28.88 -14.37 -39.12
C ILE A 288 -28.86 -14.77 -40.60
N VAL A 289 -29.90 -14.42 -41.34
CA VAL A 289 -29.99 -14.57 -42.79
C VAL A 289 -30.20 -13.19 -43.42
N SER A 290 -29.57 -12.90 -44.56
CA SER A 290 -29.68 -11.63 -45.28
C SER A 290 -29.50 -11.82 -46.79
N ASP A 291 -29.83 -10.80 -47.60
CA ASP A 291 -29.73 -10.90 -49.07
C ASP A 291 -28.27 -11.05 -49.54
N ASP A 292 -27.33 -10.37 -48.88
CA ASP A 292 -25.91 -10.30 -49.23
C ASP A 292 -25.05 -10.01 -47.99
N GLU A 293 -23.72 -10.15 -48.10
CA GLU A 293 -22.78 -9.93 -46.99
C GLU A 293 -22.78 -8.50 -46.44
N THR A 294 -23.10 -7.51 -47.29
CA THR A 294 -23.12 -6.09 -46.89
C THR A 294 -24.32 -5.82 -45.98
N LYS A 295 -25.50 -6.32 -46.37
CA LYS A 295 -26.70 -6.26 -45.53
C LYS A 295 -26.58 -7.13 -44.28
N LEU A 296 -25.98 -8.31 -44.38
CA LEU A 296 -25.69 -9.17 -43.23
C LEU A 296 -24.87 -8.43 -42.18
N LYS A 297 -23.81 -7.73 -42.60
CA LYS A 297 -22.99 -6.89 -41.73
C LYS A 297 -23.80 -5.74 -41.11
N ALA A 298 -24.60 -5.03 -41.90
CA ALA A 298 -25.46 -3.96 -41.39
C ALA A 298 -26.50 -4.45 -40.36
N VAL A 299 -27.01 -5.69 -40.50
CA VAL A 299 -27.86 -6.34 -39.49
C VAL A 299 -27.08 -6.63 -38.19
N ILE A 300 -25.85 -7.12 -38.31
CA ILE A 300 -24.96 -7.39 -37.17
C ILE A 300 -24.60 -6.09 -36.43
N ASP A 301 -24.32 -5.00 -37.15
CA ASP A 301 -24.01 -3.70 -36.55
C ASP A 301 -25.20 -3.15 -35.73
N VAL A 302 -26.44 -3.30 -36.24
CA VAL A 302 -27.67 -2.94 -35.50
C VAL A 302 -27.83 -3.84 -34.27
N LEU A 303 -27.63 -5.16 -34.40
CA LEU A 303 -27.71 -6.10 -33.29
C LEU A 303 -26.71 -5.76 -32.17
N GLN A 304 -25.44 -5.56 -32.53
CA GLN A 304 -24.39 -5.17 -31.58
C GLN A 304 -24.75 -3.87 -30.85
N SER A 305 -25.33 -2.89 -31.55
CA SER A 305 -25.84 -1.64 -30.96
C SER A 305 -26.98 -1.87 -29.96
N LYS A 306 -27.93 -2.78 -30.25
CA LYS A 306 -29.00 -3.15 -29.30
C LYS A 306 -28.48 -3.91 -28.08
N MET A 307 -27.55 -4.83 -28.29
CA MET A 307 -26.93 -5.61 -27.22
C MET A 307 -26.10 -4.72 -26.28
N ALA A 308 -25.25 -3.84 -26.83
CA ALA A 308 -24.45 -2.91 -26.05
C ALA A 308 -25.31 -1.95 -25.21
N LYS A 309 -26.42 -1.43 -25.77
CA LYS A 309 -27.38 -0.58 -25.03
C LYS A 309 -28.09 -1.29 -23.88
N ARG A 310 -28.10 -2.63 -23.87
CA ARG A 310 -28.68 -3.48 -22.83
C ARG A 310 -27.63 -4.08 -21.88
N GLY A 311 -26.38 -3.63 -21.96
CA GLY A 311 -25.28 -4.12 -21.13
C GLY A 311 -24.78 -5.52 -21.47
N LEU A 312 -25.20 -6.11 -22.60
CA LEU A 312 -24.79 -7.46 -22.99
C LEU A 312 -23.35 -7.47 -23.54
N PRO A 313 -22.47 -8.35 -23.04
CA PRO A 313 -21.07 -8.38 -23.45
C PRO A 313 -20.91 -8.98 -24.86
N LEU A 314 -20.52 -8.15 -25.83
CA LEU A 314 -20.32 -8.56 -27.23
C LEU A 314 -19.23 -9.65 -27.42
N LYS A 315 -18.29 -9.77 -26.46
CA LYS A 315 -17.26 -10.83 -26.46
C LYS A 315 -17.83 -12.24 -26.23
N ASN A 316 -19.05 -12.35 -25.71
CA ASN A 316 -19.71 -13.63 -25.49
C ASN A 316 -20.40 -14.17 -26.76
N ILE A 317 -20.11 -13.58 -27.92
CA ILE A 317 -20.59 -14.05 -29.23
C ILE A 317 -19.38 -14.53 -30.04
N ASP A 318 -19.42 -15.76 -30.54
CA ASP A 318 -18.49 -16.26 -31.54
C ASP A 318 -19.11 -16.20 -32.93
N TYR A 319 -18.37 -15.68 -33.90
CA TYR A 319 -18.85 -15.43 -35.26
C TYR A 319 -18.40 -16.57 -36.17
N ALA A 320 -19.31 -17.48 -36.52
CA ALA A 320 -19.01 -18.52 -37.51
C ALA A 320 -18.73 -17.91 -38.89
N LYS A 321 -18.21 -18.71 -39.83
CA LYS A 321 -18.05 -18.28 -41.22
C LYS A 321 -19.43 -17.94 -41.84
N VAL A 322 -19.42 -17.02 -42.80
CA VAL A 322 -20.60 -16.72 -43.62
C VAL A 322 -20.76 -17.84 -44.64
N GLU A 323 -21.98 -18.35 -44.79
CA GLU A 323 -22.31 -19.47 -45.67
C GLU A 323 -23.44 -19.09 -46.64
N PRO A 324 -23.44 -19.58 -47.90
CA PRO A 324 -24.56 -19.41 -48.81
C PRO A 324 -25.83 -20.10 -48.30
N ALA A 325 -26.98 -19.45 -48.48
CA ALA A 325 -28.29 -19.96 -48.10
C ALA A 325 -29.27 -19.95 -49.30
N SER A 326 -30.44 -20.57 -49.11
CA SER A 326 -31.42 -20.77 -50.18
C SER A 326 -31.92 -19.45 -50.78
N SER A 327 -32.33 -19.50 -52.04
CA SER A 327 -32.86 -18.35 -52.80
C SER A 327 -31.89 -17.15 -52.93
N GLY A 328 -30.58 -17.43 -52.98
CA GLY A 328 -29.53 -16.42 -53.23
C GLY A 328 -29.26 -15.51 -52.04
N THR A 329 -29.40 -16.03 -50.82
CA THR A 329 -29.16 -15.30 -49.57
C THR A 329 -27.84 -15.76 -48.92
N VAL A 330 -27.35 -15.04 -47.92
CA VAL A 330 -26.24 -15.45 -47.05
C VAL A 330 -26.74 -15.68 -45.63
N ARG A 331 -26.06 -16.57 -44.89
CA ARG A 331 -26.34 -16.90 -43.49
C ARG A 331 -25.06 -16.84 -42.66
N GLN A 332 -25.20 -16.42 -41.41
CA GLN A 332 -24.14 -16.55 -40.40
C GLN A 332 -24.72 -17.01 -39.06
N ARG A 333 -24.05 -17.96 -38.41
CA ARG A 333 -24.39 -18.44 -37.07
C ARG A 333 -23.49 -17.77 -36.03
N LEU A 334 -24.10 -17.38 -34.93
CA LEU A 334 -23.49 -16.67 -33.80
C LEU A 334 -23.62 -17.56 -32.57
N ASN A 335 -22.53 -18.14 -32.07
CA ASN A 335 -22.58 -19.07 -30.93
C ASN A 335 -22.34 -18.31 -29.62
N PHE A 336 -23.04 -18.66 -28.54
CA PHE A 336 -22.88 -17.96 -27.26
C PHE A 336 -21.82 -18.61 -26.36
N LYS A 337 -20.86 -17.82 -25.88
CA LYS A 337 -19.85 -18.22 -24.90
C LYS A 337 -20.33 -17.92 -23.48
N GLN A 338 -20.29 -18.92 -22.61
CA GLN A 338 -20.61 -18.81 -21.18
C GLN A 338 -19.40 -19.29 -20.37
N GLY A 339 -18.93 -18.48 -19.41
CA GLY A 339 -17.81 -18.83 -18.52
C GLY A 339 -16.39 -18.63 -19.08
N ILE A 340 -15.41 -19.12 -18.32
CA ILE A 340 -13.98 -19.17 -18.67
C ILE A 340 -13.75 -20.30 -19.69
N ASP A 341 -12.70 -20.17 -20.50
CA ASP A 341 -12.22 -21.28 -21.35
C ASP A 341 -12.02 -22.57 -20.54
N GLN A 342 -12.67 -23.66 -20.96
CA GLN A 342 -12.72 -24.90 -20.17
C GLN A 342 -11.33 -25.48 -19.88
N ASP A 343 -10.34 -25.28 -20.75
CA ASP A 343 -9.03 -25.88 -20.57
C ASP A 343 -8.16 -25.11 -19.59
N ILE A 344 -8.42 -23.80 -19.41
CA ILE A 344 -7.81 -23.00 -18.35
C ILE A 344 -8.44 -23.36 -16.99
N ALA A 345 -9.78 -23.41 -16.94
CA ALA A 345 -10.52 -23.75 -15.72
C ALA A 345 -10.15 -25.15 -15.18
N LYS A 346 -10.05 -26.16 -16.06
CA LYS A 346 -9.61 -27.52 -15.69
C LYS A 346 -8.20 -27.53 -15.09
N LYS A 347 -7.24 -26.82 -15.69
CA LYS A 347 -5.85 -26.77 -15.20
C LYS A 347 -5.74 -26.12 -13.83
N ILE A 348 -6.50 -25.05 -13.57
CA ILE A 348 -6.52 -24.37 -12.26
C ILE A 348 -7.17 -25.28 -11.21
N ASN A 349 -8.30 -25.91 -11.51
CA ASN A 349 -8.95 -26.85 -10.58
C ASN A 349 -8.05 -28.05 -10.23
N ILE A 350 -7.31 -28.61 -11.20
CA ILE A 350 -6.35 -29.69 -10.92
C ILE A 350 -5.26 -29.24 -9.93
N LEU A 351 -4.71 -28.04 -10.09
CA LEU A 351 -3.66 -27.53 -9.20
C LEU A 351 -4.16 -27.25 -7.77
N ILE A 352 -5.40 -26.75 -7.64
CA ILE A 352 -6.06 -26.54 -6.35
C ILE A 352 -6.37 -27.90 -5.69
N GLN A 353 -6.95 -28.86 -6.42
CA GLN A 353 -7.23 -30.21 -5.92
C GLN A 353 -5.97 -30.99 -5.50
N MET A 354 -4.82 -30.69 -6.09
CA MET A 354 -3.53 -31.27 -5.71
C MET A 354 -2.88 -30.59 -4.48
N GLY A 355 -3.52 -29.59 -3.87
CA GLY A 355 -2.97 -28.84 -2.73
C GLY A 355 -1.68 -28.07 -3.06
N LYS A 356 -1.47 -27.73 -4.34
CA LYS A 356 -0.24 -27.06 -4.83
C LYS A 356 -0.41 -25.56 -5.10
N LEU A 357 -1.61 -25.02 -4.90
CA LEU A 357 -1.90 -23.61 -5.11
C LEU A 357 -3.16 -23.23 -4.31
N ASP A 358 -3.04 -22.28 -3.39
CA ASP A 358 -4.17 -21.79 -2.61
C ASP A 358 -5.19 -21.06 -3.49
N SER A 359 -6.47 -21.40 -3.32
CA SER A 359 -7.60 -20.86 -4.09
C SER A 359 -7.64 -19.33 -4.14
N TRP A 360 -7.26 -18.66 -3.05
CA TRP A 360 -7.27 -17.19 -2.96
C TRP A 360 -6.20 -16.55 -3.87
N ILE A 361 -5.09 -17.24 -4.16
CA ILE A 361 -4.03 -16.71 -5.02
C ILE A 361 -4.41 -16.84 -6.50
N ALA A 362 -5.11 -17.91 -6.88
CA ALA A 362 -5.73 -18.00 -8.21
C ALA A 362 -6.68 -16.81 -8.46
N VAL A 363 -7.50 -16.44 -7.47
CA VAL A 363 -8.42 -15.30 -7.55
C VAL A 363 -7.65 -13.99 -7.80
N VAL A 364 -6.52 -13.76 -7.15
CA VAL A 364 -5.68 -12.56 -7.35
C VAL A 364 -5.14 -12.48 -8.79
N ILE A 365 -4.59 -13.56 -9.31
CA ILE A 365 -4.03 -13.63 -10.68
C ILE A 365 -5.13 -13.38 -11.73
N ILE A 366 -6.29 -14.03 -11.56
CA ILE A 366 -7.44 -13.88 -12.46
C ILE A 366 -8.00 -12.45 -12.38
N SER A 367 -8.12 -11.88 -11.17
CA SER A 367 -8.61 -10.51 -10.96
C SER A 367 -7.71 -9.47 -11.63
N ARG A 368 -6.38 -9.68 -11.61
CA ARG A 368 -5.41 -8.82 -12.29
C ARG A 368 -5.60 -8.85 -13.81
N GLU A 369 -5.68 -10.02 -14.43
CA GLU A 369 -5.90 -10.13 -15.89
C GLU A 369 -7.28 -9.59 -16.30
N PHE A 370 -8.29 -9.76 -15.45
CA PHE A 370 -9.61 -9.15 -15.66
C PHE A 370 -9.55 -7.61 -15.60
N ALA A 371 -8.87 -7.04 -14.60
CA ALA A 371 -8.70 -5.59 -14.47
C ALA A 371 -7.88 -4.98 -15.62
N VAL A 372 -6.78 -5.61 -16.04
CA VAL A 372 -5.97 -5.17 -17.19
C VAL A 372 -6.78 -5.26 -18.49
N THR A 373 -7.57 -6.32 -18.66
CA THR A 373 -8.45 -6.49 -19.83
C THR A 373 -9.60 -5.47 -19.84
N GLY A 374 -10.19 -5.17 -18.68
CA GLY A 374 -11.22 -4.16 -18.50
C GLY A 374 -10.72 -2.75 -18.80
N LEU A 375 -9.54 -2.37 -18.28
CA LEU A 375 -8.89 -1.10 -18.58
C LEU A 375 -8.56 -0.95 -20.07
N ARG A 376 -8.13 -2.03 -20.75
CA ARG A 376 -7.99 -2.03 -22.22
C ARG A 376 -9.32 -1.90 -22.96
N GLN A 377 -10.43 -2.39 -22.42
CA GLN A 377 -11.75 -2.16 -23.03
C GLN A 377 -12.21 -0.72 -22.88
N ILE A 378 -12.01 -0.10 -21.71
CA ILE A 378 -12.30 1.33 -21.50
C ILE A 378 -11.46 2.19 -22.45
N ALA A 379 -10.17 1.90 -22.59
CA ALA A 379 -9.30 2.55 -23.57
C ALA A 379 -9.83 2.47 -25.01
N LEU A 380 -10.35 1.30 -25.39
CA LEU A 380 -10.83 1.03 -26.75
C LEU A 380 -12.22 1.63 -27.02
N LEU A 381 -13.06 1.79 -25.97
CA LEU A 381 -14.32 2.55 -26.02
C LEU A 381 -14.07 4.05 -26.21
N ASP A 382 -13.00 4.59 -25.62
CA ASP A 382 -12.51 5.96 -25.85
C ASP A 382 -11.79 6.15 -27.21
N GLY A 383 -11.75 5.12 -28.06
CA GLY A 383 -11.11 5.15 -29.38
C GLY A 383 -9.57 5.04 -29.35
N SER A 384 -8.97 4.74 -28.19
CA SER A 384 -7.52 4.56 -28.05
C SER A 384 -7.11 3.08 -28.11
N VAL A 385 -6.41 2.69 -29.19
CA VAL A 385 -5.94 1.30 -29.36
C VAL A 385 -4.59 1.11 -28.69
N VAL A 386 -4.60 0.56 -27.47
CA VAL A 386 -3.37 0.14 -26.77
C VAL A 386 -2.87 -1.18 -27.36
N ALA A 387 -2.11 -1.08 -28.45
CA ALA A 387 -1.43 -2.24 -29.04
C ALA A 387 -0.43 -2.84 -28.04
N ALA A 388 -0.56 -4.13 -27.76
CA ALA A 388 0.37 -4.83 -26.87
C ALA A 388 1.74 -5.00 -27.54
N SER A 389 2.74 -4.24 -27.07
CA SER A 389 4.13 -4.36 -27.52
C SER A 389 4.65 -5.79 -27.33
N ALA A 390 5.58 -6.24 -28.16
CA ALA A 390 6.19 -7.57 -28.03
C ALA A 390 6.86 -7.74 -26.65
N TRP A 391 7.51 -6.68 -26.15
CA TRP A 391 8.08 -6.61 -24.81
C TRP A 391 7.03 -6.68 -23.69
N GLY A 392 5.89 -6.00 -23.83
CA GLY A 392 4.78 -6.10 -22.89
C GLY A 392 4.18 -7.50 -22.84
N LYS A 393 4.09 -8.20 -23.98
CA LYS A 393 3.68 -9.63 -24.02
C LYS A 393 4.71 -10.52 -23.32
N LEU A 394 6.00 -10.35 -23.63
CA LEU A 394 7.08 -11.12 -22.99
C LEU A 394 7.09 -10.90 -21.47
N LYS A 395 6.97 -9.65 -21.02
CA LYS A 395 6.82 -9.26 -19.62
C LYS A 395 5.66 -9.97 -18.94
N THR A 396 4.46 -9.95 -19.54
CA THR A 396 3.29 -10.66 -19.00
C THR A 396 3.57 -12.17 -18.89
N VAL A 397 4.16 -12.80 -19.91
CA VAL A 397 4.50 -14.23 -19.88
C VAL A 397 5.52 -14.55 -18.78
N VAL A 398 6.62 -13.80 -18.68
CA VAL A 398 7.66 -14.04 -17.66
C VAL A 398 7.13 -13.78 -16.25
N GLN A 399 6.30 -12.76 -16.04
CA GLN A 399 5.62 -12.52 -14.77
C GLN A 399 4.69 -13.68 -14.37
N ILE A 400 3.89 -14.20 -15.32
CA ILE A 400 3.02 -15.37 -15.06
C ILE A 400 3.87 -16.59 -14.70
N VAL A 401 4.97 -16.85 -15.43
CA VAL A 401 5.89 -17.96 -15.13
C VAL A 401 6.54 -17.80 -13.75
N ALA A 402 6.99 -16.59 -13.39
CA ALA A 402 7.57 -16.31 -12.08
C ALA A 402 6.57 -16.54 -10.94
N ILE A 403 5.35 -16.05 -11.08
CA ILE A 403 4.27 -16.26 -10.10
C ILE A 403 3.94 -17.76 -9.99
N VAL A 404 3.84 -18.49 -11.11
CA VAL A 404 3.58 -19.94 -11.08
C VAL A 404 4.72 -20.70 -10.40
N LEU A 405 5.98 -20.35 -10.64
CA LEU A 405 7.13 -20.99 -10.01
C LEU A 405 7.22 -20.71 -8.49
N LEU A 406 6.93 -19.47 -8.05
CA LEU A 406 6.80 -19.13 -6.64
C LEU A 406 5.71 -19.97 -5.96
N LEU A 407 4.52 -20.06 -6.58
CA LEU A 407 3.37 -20.75 -6.00
C LEU A 407 3.54 -22.26 -5.95
N LEU A 408 4.22 -22.83 -6.95
CA LEU A 408 4.59 -24.23 -6.97
C LEU A 408 5.80 -24.52 -6.07
N ASN A 409 6.31 -23.55 -5.30
CA ASN A 409 7.54 -23.65 -4.50
C ASN A 409 8.67 -24.32 -5.29
N ASN A 410 8.99 -23.73 -6.45
CA ASN A 410 10.00 -24.20 -7.39
C ASN A 410 9.72 -25.60 -8.03
N PHE A 411 8.55 -26.22 -7.84
CA PHE A 411 8.19 -27.47 -8.56
C PHE A 411 7.90 -27.19 -10.06
N PRO A 412 8.37 -28.05 -11.01
CA PRO A 412 9.04 -29.33 -10.80
C PRO A 412 10.55 -29.22 -10.55
N PHE A 413 11.17 -28.05 -10.69
CA PHE A 413 12.62 -27.86 -10.61
C PHE A 413 13.23 -28.06 -9.21
N SER A 414 12.44 -28.32 -8.17
CA SER A 414 12.91 -28.63 -6.82
C SER A 414 13.91 -29.79 -6.76
N PHE A 415 13.88 -30.76 -7.69
CA PHE A 415 14.90 -31.82 -7.79
C PHE A 415 16.29 -31.34 -8.25
N THR A 416 16.40 -30.14 -8.83
CA THR A 416 17.66 -29.61 -9.39
C THR A 416 18.51 -28.86 -8.38
N GLY A 417 17.95 -28.48 -7.22
CA GLY A 417 18.59 -27.56 -6.27
C GLY A 417 18.69 -26.11 -6.75
N ILE A 418 18.20 -25.78 -7.95
CA ILE A 418 18.21 -24.43 -8.53
C ILE A 418 16.87 -23.76 -8.24
N HIS A 419 16.89 -22.61 -7.55
CA HIS A 419 15.72 -21.77 -7.28
C HIS A 419 15.24 -21.03 -8.55
N MET A 420 14.56 -21.76 -9.44
CA MET A 420 14.02 -21.22 -10.69
C MET A 420 12.91 -20.19 -10.46
N ASP A 421 12.21 -20.29 -9.34
CA ASP A 421 11.29 -19.28 -8.81
C ASP A 421 11.98 -17.93 -8.59
N VAL A 422 13.10 -17.91 -7.85
CA VAL A 422 13.90 -16.69 -7.60
C VAL A 422 14.47 -16.13 -8.91
N ILE A 423 15.00 -17.00 -9.78
CA ILE A 423 15.52 -16.60 -11.11
C ILE A 423 14.42 -15.97 -11.96
N ALA A 424 13.22 -16.54 -11.96
CA ALA A 424 12.09 -16.04 -12.73
C ALA A 424 11.57 -14.69 -12.18
N VAL A 425 11.57 -14.49 -10.86
CA VAL A 425 11.29 -13.18 -10.24
C VAL A 425 12.29 -12.12 -10.69
N TRP A 426 13.59 -12.45 -10.66
CA TRP A 426 14.64 -11.53 -11.15
C TRP A 426 14.48 -11.20 -12.63
N ALA A 427 14.23 -12.20 -13.47
CA ALA A 427 13.94 -11.99 -14.89
C ALA A 427 12.69 -11.12 -15.11
N ALA A 428 11.62 -11.34 -14.34
CA ALA A 428 10.40 -10.54 -14.40
C ALA A 428 10.63 -9.08 -13.98
N ALA A 429 11.44 -8.84 -12.95
CA ALA A 429 11.83 -7.50 -12.49
C ALA A 429 12.65 -6.76 -13.55
N ILE A 430 13.74 -7.36 -14.04
CA ILE A 430 14.62 -6.77 -15.08
C ILE A 430 13.81 -6.47 -16.35
N ILE A 431 13.00 -7.41 -16.85
CA ILE A 431 12.16 -7.19 -18.04
C ILE A 431 11.13 -6.07 -17.80
N THR A 432 10.59 -5.97 -16.58
CA THR A 432 9.64 -4.90 -16.21
C THR A 432 10.28 -3.52 -16.26
N ILE A 433 11.50 -3.37 -15.73
CA ILE A 433 12.26 -2.12 -15.73
C ILE A 433 12.68 -1.79 -17.17
N CYS A 434 13.23 -2.75 -17.92
CA CYS A 434 13.62 -2.56 -19.33
C CYS A 434 12.45 -2.16 -20.25
N ASP A 435 11.25 -2.71 -20.04
CA ASP A 435 10.02 -2.30 -20.75
C ASP A 435 9.63 -0.85 -20.39
N ALA A 436 9.69 -0.47 -19.12
CA ALA A 436 9.44 0.90 -18.67
C ALA A 436 10.45 1.92 -19.25
N ILE A 437 11.75 1.58 -19.27
CA ILE A 437 12.81 2.40 -19.89
C ILE A 437 12.50 2.61 -21.38
N ARG A 438 12.14 1.56 -22.12
CA ARG A 438 11.82 1.67 -23.56
C ARG A 438 10.56 2.51 -23.82
N ILE A 439 9.55 2.42 -22.95
CA ILE A 439 8.36 3.27 -23.02
C ILE A 439 8.72 4.74 -22.75
N ALA A 440 9.59 5.02 -21.77
CA ALA A 440 10.08 6.36 -21.50
C ALA A 440 10.91 6.91 -22.67
N GLN A 441 11.84 6.12 -23.20
CA GLN A 441 12.63 6.42 -24.39
C GLN A 441 11.76 6.71 -25.62
N GLY A 442 10.57 6.11 -25.74
CA GLY A 442 9.62 6.39 -26.82
C GLY A 442 8.95 7.77 -26.76
N ARG A 443 9.06 8.53 -25.66
CA ARG A 443 8.25 9.74 -25.42
C ARG A 443 8.96 10.90 -24.71
N ALA A 444 10.25 10.77 -24.36
CA ALA A 444 10.99 11.75 -23.59
C ALA A 444 12.47 11.80 -24.03
N ASP A 445 13.02 13.00 -24.04
CA ASP A 445 14.43 13.27 -24.38
C ASP A 445 15.32 13.23 -23.12
N VAL A 446 14.73 13.40 -21.93
CA VAL A 446 15.39 13.25 -20.62
C VAL A 446 14.62 12.24 -19.78
N ILE A 447 15.34 11.29 -19.18
CA ILE A 447 14.77 10.23 -18.34
C ILE A 447 15.57 10.17 -17.04
N LEU A 448 14.91 10.59 -15.95
CA LEU A 448 15.48 10.59 -14.61
C LEU A 448 15.01 9.35 -13.84
N PHE A 449 15.96 8.68 -13.18
CA PHE A 449 15.74 7.50 -12.34
C PHE A 449 16.20 7.79 -10.92
N SER A 450 15.49 7.26 -9.93
CA SER A 450 15.84 7.34 -8.51
C SER A 450 15.69 5.95 -7.89
N GLY A 451 16.71 5.51 -7.17
CA GLY A 451 16.75 4.21 -6.48
C GLY A 451 17.20 3.05 -7.35
N GLY A 452 17.44 1.91 -6.71
CA GLY A 452 17.94 0.69 -7.35
C GLY A 452 19.42 0.79 -7.78
N ILE A 453 20.27 1.44 -6.97
CA ILE A 453 21.71 1.61 -7.21
C ILE A 453 22.63 1.34 -6.00
N GLY A 454 22.07 0.87 -4.89
CA GLY A 454 22.81 0.45 -3.70
C GLY A 454 23.54 -0.90 -3.86
N PRO A 455 23.86 -1.57 -2.74
CA PRO A 455 24.64 -2.81 -2.73
C PRO A 455 23.79 -4.09 -2.83
N THR A 456 22.46 -4.03 -2.72
CA THR A 456 21.63 -5.23 -2.58
C THR A 456 21.31 -5.86 -3.95
N GLN A 457 20.70 -7.04 -3.95
CA GLN A 457 20.40 -7.77 -5.19
C GLN A 457 19.25 -7.11 -5.99
N ASP A 458 18.37 -6.38 -5.30
CA ASP A 458 17.25 -5.62 -5.88
C ASP A 458 17.65 -4.27 -6.49
N ASP A 459 18.90 -3.84 -6.27
CA ASP A 459 19.50 -2.69 -6.94
C ASP A 459 19.86 -3.00 -8.41
N LEU A 460 18.84 -3.01 -9.27
CA LEU A 460 18.91 -3.40 -10.68
C LEU A 460 18.85 -2.24 -11.70
N THR A 461 18.73 -0.98 -11.27
CA THR A 461 18.43 0.15 -12.17
C THR A 461 19.57 0.36 -13.19
N LYS A 462 20.84 0.26 -12.73
CA LYS A 462 22.01 0.37 -13.61
C LYS A 462 22.09 -0.79 -14.61
N ASP A 463 21.85 -2.02 -14.15
CA ASP A 463 21.83 -3.23 -15.00
C ASP A 463 20.77 -3.12 -16.10
N ALA A 464 19.55 -2.67 -15.77
CA ALA A 464 18.48 -2.50 -16.74
C ALA A 464 18.76 -1.38 -17.76
N ILE A 465 19.32 -0.25 -17.35
CA ILE A 465 19.72 0.83 -18.27
C ILE A 465 20.84 0.35 -19.21
N ALA A 466 21.88 -0.29 -18.67
CA ALA A 466 22.98 -0.86 -19.47
C ALA A 466 22.48 -1.88 -20.50
N ALA A 467 21.55 -2.76 -20.11
CA ALA A 467 20.93 -3.74 -21.00
C ALA A 467 20.04 -3.13 -22.09
N VAL A 468 19.36 -2.00 -21.83
CA VAL A 468 18.56 -1.29 -22.85
C VAL A 468 19.43 -0.50 -23.81
N LEU A 469 20.51 0.12 -23.32
CA LEU A 469 21.47 0.89 -24.12
C LEU A 469 22.55 0.04 -24.81
N ASN A 470 22.58 -1.28 -24.53
CA ASN A 470 23.63 -2.20 -24.99
C ASN A 470 25.05 -1.71 -24.62
N ARG A 471 25.22 -1.26 -23.38
CA ARG A 471 26.48 -0.78 -22.79
C ARG A 471 26.97 -1.76 -21.73
N LYS A 472 28.28 -1.79 -21.45
CA LYS A 472 28.83 -2.58 -20.34
C LYS A 472 28.75 -1.81 -19.02
N LEU A 473 28.87 -2.57 -17.94
CA LEU A 473 29.09 -2.05 -16.60
C LEU A 473 30.58 -2.18 -16.24
N HIS A 474 31.12 -1.19 -15.52
CA HIS A 474 32.47 -1.24 -14.98
C HIS A 474 32.52 -0.56 -13.61
N ILE A 475 33.56 -0.83 -12.82
CA ILE A 475 33.79 -0.17 -11.53
C ILE A 475 34.45 1.18 -11.80
N ASP A 476 33.84 2.27 -11.34
CA ASP A 476 34.50 3.57 -11.25
C ASP A 476 35.51 3.54 -10.10
N ARG A 477 36.73 4.04 -10.36
CA ARG A 477 37.81 4.01 -9.38
C ARG A 477 37.61 5.02 -8.26
N MET A 478 37.15 6.23 -8.56
CA MET A 478 36.95 7.27 -7.55
C MET A 478 35.83 6.91 -6.56
N ALA A 479 34.74 6.33 -7.07
CA ALA A 479 33.66 5.78 -6.25
C ALA A 479 34.14 4.57 -5.41
N MET A 480 34.92 3.66 -5.99
CA MET A 480 35.47 2.51 -5.25
C MET A 480 36.40 2.97 -4.13
N ASP A 481 37.31 3.91 -4.40
CA ASP A 481 38.24 4.47 -3.41
C ASP A 481 37.49 5.18 -2.27
N LYS A 482 36.39 5.89 -2.58
CA LYS A 482 35.49 6.51 -1.58
C LYS A 482 34.82 5.46 -0.69
N ILE A 483 34.34 4.37 -1.27
CA ILE A 483 33.70 3.27 -0.51
C ILE A 483 34.74 2.58 0.37
N GLU A 484 35.92 2.22 -0.16
CA GLU A 484 36.99 1.61 0.64
C GLU A 484 37.49 2.53 1.76
N GLY A 485 37.52 3.85 1.54
CA GLY A 485 37.77 4.86 2.58
C GLY A 485 36.69 4.86 3.67
N PHE A 486 35.41 4.93 3.29
CA PHE A 486 34.29 4.98 4.24
C PHE A 486 34.27 3.81 5.24
N PHE A 487 34.60 2.60 4.78
CA PHE A 487 34.67 1.38 5.59
C PHE A 487 35.94 1.37 6.47
N ARG A 488 37.09 1.78 5.91
CA ARG A 488 38.36 1.93 6.62
C ARG A 488 38.25 2.94 7.78
N ASP A 489 37.67 4.10 7.55
CA ASP A 489 37.50 5.17 8.54
C ASP A 489 36.57 4.76 9.70
N ARG A 490 35.68 3.79 9.46
CA ARG A 490 34.77 3.21 10.46
C ARG A 490 35.35 1.97 11.17
N ASN A 491 36.51 1.48 10.73
CA ASN A 491 37.09 0.22 11.17
C ASN A 491 36.09 -0.96 11.05
N VAL A 492 35.39 -1.03 9.91
CA VAL A 492 34.45 -2.10 9.56
C VAL A 492 34.88 -2.71 8.23
N ASP A 493 34.91 -4.04 8.14
CA ASP A 493 35.24 -4.73 6.89
C ASP A 493 34.19 -4.49 5.81
N MET A 494 34.64 -4.09 4.62
CA MET A 494 33.78 -3.93 3.45
C MET A 494 33.38 -5.30 2.90
N THR A 495 32.08 -5.53 2.70
CA THR A 495 31.60 -6.76 2.05
C THR A 495 31.59 -6.63 0.53
N GLU A 496 31.76 -7.72 -0.20
CA GLU A 496 31.93 -7.68 -1.67
C GLU A 496 30.72 -7.07 -2.41
N ASN A 497 29.51 -7.15 -1.83
CA ASN A 497 28.33 -6.53 -2.43
C ASN A 497 28.42 -4.98 -2.49
N ASN A 498 29.21 -4.35 -1.60
CA ASN A 498 29.40 -2.90 -1.58
C ASN A 498 30.10 -2.40 -2.84
N ARG A 499 30.87 -3.25 -3.53
CA ARG A 499 31.46 -2.90 -4.84
C ARG A 499 30.42 -2.58 -5.91
N ARG A 500 29.18 -3.08 -5.80
CA ARG A 500 28.08 -2.72 -6.72
C ARG A 500 27.78 -1.21 -6.70
N GLN A 501 28.01 -0.54 -5.56
CA GLN A 501 27.76 0.89 -5.40
C GLN A 501 28.72 1.75 -6.25
N ALA A 502 29.93 1.23 -6.54
CA ALA A 502 30.91 1.83 -7.44
C ALA A 502 30.67 1.55 -8.93
N ILE A 503 29.69 0.71 -9.29
CA ILE A 503 29.46 0.34 -10.69
C ILE A 503 28.85 1.53 -11.45
N VAL A 504 29.37 1.78 -12.65
CA VAL A 504 28.95 2.81 -13.61
C VAL A 504 28.77 2.21 -15.00
N ILE A 505 28.01 2.90 -15.84
CA ILE A 505 27.66 2.47 -17.20
C ILE A 505 28.66 3.07 -18.19
N GLU A 506 29.22 2.21 -19.04
CA GLU A 506 30.22 2.56 -20.07
C GLU A 506 29.72 3.69 -21.00
N GLY A 507 30.53 4.73 -21.14
CA GLY A 507 30.22 5.91 -21.95
C GLY A 507 29.35 6.96 -21.24
N GLY A 508 29.01 6.76 -19.96
CA GLY A 508 28.38 7.79 -19.12
C GLY A 508 29.37 8.53 -18.23
N THR A 509 28.91 9.66 -17.69
CA THR A 509 29.58 10.45 -16.64
C THR A 509 29.17 9.88 -15.27
N PRO A 510 30.11 9.39 -14.44
CA PRO A 510 29.85 9.11 -13.03
C PRO A 510 29.38 10.38 -12.32
N LEU A 511 28.41 10.26 -11.40
CA LEU A 511 27.95 11.39 -10.59
C LEU A 511 28.32 11.11 -9.13
N ALA A 512 29.03 12.06 -8.50
CA ALA A 512 29.46 11.91 -7.12
C ALA A 512 28.27 11.89 -6.14
N ASN A 513 28.38 11.09 -5.10
CA ASN A 513 27.41 11.04 -4.01
C ASN A 513 28.11 11.51 -2.73
N GLU A 514 27.96 12.79 -2.37
CA GLU A 514 28.71 13.35 -1.23
C GLU A 514 28.14 12.97 0.14
N THR A 515 26.86 12.61 0.19
CA THR A 515 26.14 12.22 1.42
C THR A 515 25.90 10.72 1.53
N GLY A 516 26.48 9.92 0.63
CA GLY A 516 26.27 8.49 0.51
C GLY A 516 27.38 7.75 -0.23
N LEU A 517 27.11 6.53 -0.66
CA LEU A 517 28.11 5.62 -1.27
C LEU A 517 27.80 5.20 -2.70
N ALA A 518 26.52 5.16 -3.09
CA ALA A 518 26.14 4.76 -4.43
C ALA A 518 26.39 5.88 -5.44
N ALA A 519 27.34 5.68 -6.35
CA ALA A 519 27.60 6.62 -7.44
C ALA A 519 26.38 6.70 -8.38
N GLY A 520 26.00 7.91 -8.78
CA GLY A 520 25.02 8.12 -9.85
C GLY A 520 25.67 7.96 -11.22
N ASN A 521 24.87 8.09 -12.28
CA ASN A 521 25.38 8.04 -13.65
C ASN A 521 24.52 8.89 -14.58
N ALA A 522 25.14 9.78 -15.36
CA ALA A 522 24.49 10.47 -16.48
C ALA A 522 25.00 9.90 -17.82
N ILE A 523 24.13 9.78 -18.82
CA ILE A 523 24.46 9.17 -20.13
C ILE A 523 23.72 9.93 -21.23
N SER A 524 24.40 10.20 -22.33
CA SER A 524 23.79 10.69 -23.57
C SER A 524 23.90 9.59 -24.65
N ASP A 525 22.76 9.10 -25.14
CA ASP A 525 22.68 8.06 -26.16
C ASP A 525 21.59 8.40 -27.19
N ASN A 526 21.96 8.46 -28.47
CA ASN A 526 21.05 8.72 -29.59
C ASN A 526 20.12 9.95 -29.41
N GLY A 527 20.67 11.06 -28.89
CA GLY A 527 19.93 12.30 -28.63
C GLY A 527 19.01 12.24 -27.40
N LYS A 528 19.19 11.26 -26.52
CA LYS A 528 18.42 11.09 -25.28
C LYS A 528 19.34 10.98 -24.09
N HIS A 529 18.88 11.50 -22.96
CA HIS A 529 19.66 11.68 -21.75
C HIS A 529 19.07 10.86 -20.61
N TYR A 530 19.91 10.06 -19.98
CA TYR A 530 19.55 9.13 -18.91
C TYR A 530 20.33 9.52 -17.67
N VAL A 531 19.66 9.75 -16.55
CA VAL A 531 20.31 10.10 -15.28
C VAL A 531 19.79 9.17 -14.18
N VAL A 532 20.67 8.42 -13.53
CA VAL A 532 20.32 7.60 -12.37
C VAL A 532 20.92 8.17 -11.09
N MET A 533 20.06 8.32 -10.08
CA MET A 533 20.32 8.90 -8.77
C MET A 533 19.95 7.90 -7.65
N PRO A 534 20.45 8.10 -6.43
CA PRO A 534 20.04 7.32 -5.26
C PRO A 534 18.54 7.48 -4.94
N GLY A 535 18.03 6.56 -4.12
CA GLY A 535 16.64 6.58 -3.64
C GLY A 535 16.41 7.55 -2.47
N PRO A 536 17.23 7.51 -1.40
CA PRO A 536 17.02 8.36 -0.23
C PRO A 536 17.10 9.86 -0.56
N PRO A 537 16.11 10.70 -0.15
CA PRO A 537 16.12 12.14 -0.45
C PRO A 537 17.35 12.88 0.06
N LYS A 538 17.93 12.43 1.18
CA LYS A 538 19.17 12.98 1.75
C LYS A 538 20.40 12.77 0.86
N GLU A 539 20.36 11.82 -0.07
CA GLU A 539 21.41 11.59 -1.08
C GLU A 539 21.02 12.12 -2.45
N LEU A 540 19.75 11.98 -2.83
CA LEU A 540 19.22 12.42 -4.12
C LEU A 540 19.32 13.94 -4.28
N ILE A 541 18.87 14.72 -3.29
CA ILE A 541 18.77 16.17 -3.42
C ILE A 541 20.16 16.82 -3.59
N PRO A 542 21.19 16.48 -2.77
CA PRO A 542 22.55 16.97 -3.00
C PRO A 542 23.11 16.58 -4.37
N MET A 543 23.00 15.30 -4.77
CA MET A 543 23.49 14.85 -6.09
C MET A 543 22.76 15.57 -7.24
N PHE A 544 21.45 15.81 -7.11
CA PHE A 544 20.70 16.52 -8.14
C PHE A 544 21.19 17.96 -8.31
N GLU A 545 21.32 18.70 -7.21
CA GLU A 545 21.73 20.10 -7.23
C GLU A 545 23.21 20.29 -7.61
N GLN A 546 24.10 19.40 -7.17
CA GLN A 546 25.55 19.55 -7.34
C GLN A 546 26.09 18.91 -8.63
N GLU A 547 25.51 17.79 -9.07
CA GLU A 547 26.04 17.01 -10.22
C GLU A 547 25.08 17.04 -11.41
N VAL A 548 23.82 16.64 -11.20
CA VAL A 548 22.84 16.46 -12.30
C VAL A 548 22.46 17.78 -12.94
N LYS A 549 22.14 18.80 -12.14
CA LYS A 549 21.67 20.10 -12.60
C LYS A 549 22.74 20.84 -13.44
N PRO A 550 24.02 20.94 -13.01
CA PRO A 550 25.09 21.40 -13.89
C PRO A 550 25.24 20.56 -15.17
N TRP A 551 25.17 19.23 -15.07
CA TRP A 551 25.27 18.35 -16.24
C TRP A 551 24.13 18.60 -17.24
N LEU A 552 22.89 18.76 -16.77
CA LEU A 552 21.72 19.08 -17.61
C LEU A 552 21.86 20.44 -18.30
N PHE A 553 22.34 21.49 -17.61
CA PHE A 553 22.59 22.79 -18.24
C PHE A 553 23.70 22.75 -19.30
N GLN A 554 24.72 21.91 -19.10
CA GLN A 554 25.83 21.76 -20.06
C GLN A 554 25.48 20.91 -21.29
N HIS A 555 24.61 19.90 -21.15
CA HIS A 555 24.41 18.87 -22.18
C HIS A 555 22.99 18.81 -22.77
N VAL A 556 22.00 19.47 -22.16
CA VAL A 556 20.58 19.31 -22.50
C VAL A 556 19.84 20.64 -22.65
N LEU A 557 19.95 21.51 -21.65
CA LEU A 557 19.21 22.78 -21.55
C LEU A 557 20.05 23.96 -22.03
N THR A 558 20.69 23.82 -23.19
CA THR A 558 21.68 24.77 -23.73
C THR A 558 21.08 25.98 -24.46
N GLU A 559 19.87 25.85 -25.00
CA GLU A 559 19.19 26.88 -25.82
C GLU A 559 17.91 27.43 -25.17
N GLU A 560 17.48 26.87 -24.03
CA GLU A 560 16.23 27.24 -23.37
C GLU A 560 16.40 28.47 -22.46
N MET A 561 15.43 29.39 -22.50
CA MET A 561 15.43 30.55 -21.60
C MET A 561 15.06 30.13 -20.17
N PRO A 562 15.95 30.34 -19.17
CA PRO A 562 15.69 29.91 -17.80
C PRO A 562 14.45 30.56 -17.18
N ILE A 563 13.79 29.81 -16.30
CA ILE A 563 12.72 30.30 -15.44
C ILE A 563 13.31 30.54 -14.06
N TYR A 564 13.28 31.79 -13.61
CA TYR A 564 13.63 32.18 -12.26
C TYR A 564 12.35 32.32 -11.43
N SER A 565 12.40 31.92 -10.16
CA SER A 565 11.24 31.99 -9.26
C SER A 565 11.66 32.46 -7.88
N LYS A 566 10.79 33.24 -7.24
CA LYS A 566 10.89 33.70 -5.86
C LYS A 566 9.67 33.21 -5.08
N MET A 567 9.87 32.75 -3.86
CA MET A 567 8.80 32.27 -2.97
C MET A 567 8.57 33.33 -1.89
N LEU A 568 7.45 34.04 -1.98
CA LEU A 568 7.03 35.02 -0.98
C LEU A 568 6.18 34.30 0.07
N LYS A 569 6.53 34.44 1.36
CA LYS A 569 5.95 33.65 2.45
C LYS A 569 5.11 34.52 3.37
N PHE A 570 3.89 34.07 3.66
CA PHE A 570 2.88 34.84 4.36
C PHE A 570 2.35 34.11 5.60
N ALA A 571 2.20 34.85 6.69
CA ALA A 571 1.65 34.37 7.94
C ALA A 571 0.52 35.28 8.45
N GLY A 572 -0.37 34.74 9.27
CA GLY A 572 -1.52 35.48 9.83
C GLY A 572 -2.65 35.81 8.84
N ILE A 573 -2.56 35.34 7.59
CA ILE A 573 -3.59 35.49 6.55
C ILE A 573 -3.98 34.13 5.96
N GLY A 574 -5.25 33.95 5.61
CA GLY A 574 -5.75 32.75 4.92
C GLY A 574 -5.73 32.90 3.39
N GLU A 575 -5.65 31.78 2.67
CA GLU A 575 -5.54 31.72 1.21
C GLU A 575 -6.51 32.64 0.47
N SER A 576 -7.83 32.50 0.69
CA SER A 576 -8.83 33.33 0.00
C SER A 576 -8.74 34.82 0.31
N ALA A 577 -8.26 35.19 1.50
CA ALA A 577 -8.06 36.60 1.87
C ALA A 577 -6.78 37.18 1.26
N LEU A 578 -5.75 36.34 1.06
CA LEU A 578 -4.55 36.71 0.32
C LEU A 578 -4.83 36.84 -1.19
N GLU A 579 -5.61 35.91 -1.75
CA GLU A 579 -6.00 35.93 -3.17
C GLU A 579 -6.84 37.17 -3.50
N ASP A 580 -7.88 37.48 -2.70
CA ASP A 580 -8.71 38.68 -2.84
C ASP A 580 -7.87 39.98 -2.85
N ARG A 581 -6.82 40.03 -2.02
CA ARG A 581 -5.89 41.17 -1.94
C ARG A 581 -4.88 41.27 -3.08
N LEU A 582 -4.68 40.20 -3.85
CA LEU A 582 -3.75 40.15 -4.99
C LEU A 582 -4.46 39.96 -6.33
N LEU A 583 -5.79 39.86 -6.35
CA LEU A 583 -6.58 39.50 -7.53
C LEU A 583 -6.35 40.46 -8.71
N ASP A 584 -6.16 41.75 -8.44
CA ASP A 584 -5.85 42.75 -9.47
C ASP A 584 -4.51 42.52 -10.16
N LEU A 585 -3.48 42.14 -9.38
CA LEU A 585 -2.18 41.74 -9.92
C LEU A 585 -2.26 40.39 -10.64
N ILE A 586 -3.07 39.45 -10.12
CA ILE A 586 -3.25 38.12 -10.71
C ILE A 586 -4.00 38.19 -12.05
N ASP A 587 -5.01 39.06 -12.19
CA ASP A 587 -5.76 39.24 -13.43
C ASP A 587 -4.99 40.04 -14.50
N THR A 588 -4.07 40.92 -14.08
CA THR A 588 -3.28 41.78 -14.99
C THR A 588 -1.86 41.28 -15.26
N GLN A 589 -1.42 40.20 -14.61
CA GLN A 589 -0.09 39.62 -14.79
C GLN A 589 0.21 39.25 -16.25
N THR A 590 1.49 39.36 -16.63
CA THR A 590 2.01 38.84 -17.91
C THR A 590 3.39 38.24 -17.70
N ASP A 591 4.35 39.06 -17.25
CA ASP A 591 5.67 38.68 -16.76
C ASP A 591 6.13 39.72 -15.71
N PRO A 592 6.48 39.33 -14.47
CA PRO A 592 6.39 37.99 -13.89
C PRO A 592 4.96 37.45 -13.76
N THR A 593 4.84 36.13 -13.61
CA THR A 593 3.61 35.44 -13.19
C THR A 593 3.54 35.27 -11.69
N ILE A 594 2.33 35.26 -11.14
CA ILE A 594 1.98 35.12 -9.72
C ILE A 594 1.13 33.87 -9.56
N ALA A 595 1.53 32.97 -8.66
CA ALA A 595 0.76 31.78 -8.31
C ALA A 595 0.69 31.60 -6.78
N PRO A 596 -0.50 31.72 -6.16
CA PRO A 596 -0.68 31.39 -4.74
C PRO A 596 -0.68 29.88 -4.50
N TYR A 597 -0.23 29.49 -3.31
CA TYR A 597 -0.16 28.12 -2.81
C TYR A 597 -0.46 28.10 -1.30
N ALA A 598 -1.48 27.37 -0.88
CA ALA A 598 -1.71 27.10 0.54
C ALA A 598 -0.79 25.98 1.07
N SER A 599 -0.35 26.15 2.32
CA SER A 599 0.28 25.11 3.14
C SER A 599 -0.33 25.09 4.55
N GLU A 600 0.04 24.14 5.41
CA GLU A 600 -0.58 24.02 6.73
C GLU A 600 -0.15 25.15 7.69
N GLY A 601 -0.96 26.20 7.74
CA GLY A 601 -0.79 27.34 8.66
C GLY A 601 -0.06 28.54 8.07
N GLU A 602 0.42 28.44 6.82
CA GLU A 602 1.10 29.51 6.09
C GLU A 602 0.65 29.53 4.62
N VAL A 603 0.70 30.70 3.99
CA VAL A 603 0.41 30.85 2.56
C VAL A 603 1.68 31.26 1.83
N THR A 604 1.91 30.72 0.65
CA THR A 604 3.08 31.03 -0.19
C THR A 604 2.60 31.60 -1.53
N VAL A 605 3.29 32.60 -2.06
CA VAL A 605 3.08 33.10 -3.42
C VAL A 605 4.37 32.92 -4.20
N ARG A 606 4.34 32.11 -5.26
CA ARG A 606 5.46 32.01 -6.19
C ARG A 606 5.34 33.10 -7.24
N VAL A 607 6.37 33.93 -7.34
CA VAL A 607 6.53 34.90 -8.43
C VAL A 607 7.57 34.33 -9.40
N SER A 608 7.24 34.15 -10.68
CA SER A 608 8.11 33.48 -11.66
C SER A 608 8.30 34.34 -12.92
N THR A 609 9.51 34.39 -13.47
CA THR A 609 9.80 35.12 -14.71
C THR A 609 10.73 34.33 -15.62
N LYS A 610 10.63 34.54 -16.93
CA LYS A 610 11.65 34.10 -17.89
C LYS A 610 12.62 35.24 -18.17
N ALA A 611 13.92 34.94 -18.08
CA ALA A 611 14.97 35.91 -18.34
C ALA A 611 16.23 35.22 -18.88
N PRO A 612 17.06 35.91 -19.68
CA PRO A 612 18.36 35.41 -20.11
C PRO A 612 19.41 35.42 -19.00
N SER A 613 19.17 36.11 -17.87
CA SER A 613 20.10 36.19 -16.74
C SER A 613 19.36 36.34 -15.41
N GLU A 614 20.01 35.91 -14.34
CA GLU A 614 19.52 36.06 -12.96
C GLU A 614 19.36 37.53 -12.56
N SER A 615 20.24 38.42 -13.04
CA SER A 615 20.17 39.86 -12.74
C SER A 615 18.93 40.52 -13.36
N GLU A 616 18.58 40.17 -14.60
CA GLU A 616 17.35 40.68 -15.23
C GLU A 616 16.10 40.09 -14.55
N ALA A 617 16.12 38.79 -14.23
CA ALA A 617 15.05 38.17 -13.47
C ALA A 617 14.84 38.84 -12.11
N LYS A 618 15.93 39.10 -11.37
CA LYS A 618 15.88 39.74 -10.06
C LYS A 618 15.21 41.11 -10.13
N LEU A 619 15.53 41.95 -11.13
CA LEU A 619 14.87 43.25 -11.31
C LEU A 619 13.35 43.12 -11.48
N LYS A 620 12.88 42.17 -12.32
CA LYS A 620 11.44 41.93 -12.52
C LYS A 620 10.77 41.36 -11.25
N LEU A 621 11.41 40.40 -10.58
CA LEU A 621 10.90 39.73 -9.38
C LEU A 621 10.86 40.66 -8.16
N ASP A 622 11.87 41.53 -7.99
CA ASP A 622 11.91 42.54 -6.93
C ASP A 622 10.81 43.60 -7.15
N ALA A 623 10.62 44.07 -8.39
CA ALA A 623 9.56 45.04 -8.71
C ALA A 623 8.13 44.50 -8.49
N MET A 624 7.93 43.19 -8.67
CA MET A 624 6.66 42.53 -8.33
C MET A 624 6.51 42.28 -6.83
N GLU A 625 7.60 41.91 -6.13
CA GLU A 625 7.60 41.76 -4.67
C GLU A 625 7.18 43.06 -3.98
N VAL A 626 7.68 44.22 -4.40
CA VAL A 626 7.31 45.52 -3.82
C VAL A 626 5.79 45.76 -3.90
N GLN A 627 5.18 45.54 -5.07
CA GLN A 627 3.73 45.71 -5.26
C GLN A 627 2.89 44.74 -4.41
N ILE A 628 3.38 43.52 -4.19
CA ILE A 628 2.74 42.53 -3.32
C ILE A 628 2.92 42.92 -1.84
N ARG A 629 4.10 43.40 -1.45
CA ARG A 629 4.44 43.86 -0.10
C ARG A 629 3.61 45.08 0.32
N GLU A 630 3.38 46.03 -0.59
CA GLU A 630 2.52 47.19 -0.34
C GLU A 630 1.06 46.81 -0.05
N ARG A 631 0.55 45.72 -0.63
CA ARG A 631 -0.82 45.21 -0.40
C ARG A 631 -0.96 44.39 0.89
N LEU A 632 0.13 43.74 1.33
CA LEU A 632 0.16 42.77 2.42
C LEU A 632 1.36 42.97 3.39
N PRO A 633 1.64 44.21 3.86
CA PRO A 633 2.86 44.51 4.61
C PRO A 633 2.91 43.80 5.96
N GLU A 634 1.75 43.47 6.53
CA GLU A 634 1.63 42.82 7.83
C GLU A 634 1.81 41.30 7.80
N HIS A 635 1.88 40.71 6.60
CA HIS A 635 1.83 39.25 6.43
C HIS A 635 3.09 38.67 5.78
N LEU A 636 3.76 39.43 4.91
CA LEU A 636 4.94 38.97 4.15
C LEU A 636 6.20 38.91 5.02
N TYR A 637 6.50 37.74 5.56
CA TYR A 637 7.61 37.53 6.51
C TYR A 637 8.95 37.16 5.85
N ALA A 638 8.93 36.50 4.68
CA ALA A 638 10.13 36.13 3.94
C ALA A 638 9.92 36.21 2.42
N ASN A 639 11.01 36.39 1.68
CA ASN A 639 11.03 36.40 0.21
C ASN A 639 11.87 35.24 -0.39
N GLU A 640 12.11 34.23 0.44
CA GLU A 640 12.76 32.95 0.15
C GLU A 640 11.91 31.81 0.76
N ASP A 641 12.12 30.56 0.34
CA ASP A 641 11.27 29.43 0.77
C ASP A 641 11.67 28.86 2.15
N VAL A 642 11.55 29.70 3.17
CA VAL A 642 11.82 29.38 4.58
C VAL A 642 10.54 29.46 5.40
N PRO A 643 10.39 28.67 6.49
CA PRO A 643 9.25 28.76 7.40
C PRO A 643 9.42 29.93 8.38
N ILE A 644 8.33 30.42 9.00
CA ILE A 644 8.39 31.59 9.90
C ILE A 644 9.33 31.40 11.10
N GLU A 645 9.51 30.16 11.56
CA GLU A 645 10.46 29.79 12.61
C GLU A 645 11.90 30.20 12.25
N TYR A 646 12.30 30.10 10.99
CA TYR A 646 13.64 30.47 10.54
C TYR A 646 13.88 31.98 10.69
N THR A 647 12.90 32.78 10.27
CA THR A 647 12.93 34.24 10.39
C THR A 647 12.95 34.67 11.86
N ILE A 648 12.13 34.06 12.73
CA ILE A 648 12.12 34.34 14.18
C ILE A 648 13.48 34.00 14.81
N VAL A 649 14.02 32.81 14.54
CA VAL A 649 15.33 32.37 15.09
C VAL A 649 16.45 33.32 14.65
N THR A 650 16.43 33.76 13.39
CA THR A 650 17.44 34.67 12.85
C THR A 650 17.34 36.05 13.50
N MET A 651 16.16 36.71 13.43
CA MET A 651 15.94 38.04 14.03
C MET A 651 16.27 38.06 15.52
N MET A 652 15.85 37.06 16.30
CA MET A 652 16.15 37.00 17.73
C MET A 652 17.63 36.76 18.02
N SER A 653 18.33 35.98 17.18
CA SER A 653 19.78 35.78 17.32
C SER A 653 20.54 37.08 17.05
N ASP A 654 20.17 37.80 15.99
CA ASP A 654 20.82 39.05 15.58
C ASP A 654 20.56 40.19 16.58
N MET A 655 19.36 40.25 17.16
CA MET A 655 19.00 41.17 18.24
C MET A 655 19.53 40.74 19.62
N GLY A 656 20.04 39.51 19.78
CA GLY A 656 20.46 38.95 21.07
C GLY A 656 19.30 38.68 22.05
N LEU A 657 18.07 38.55 21.56
CA LEU A 657 16.84 38.36 22.34
C LEU A 657 16.57 36.89 22.63
N THR A 658 15.82 36.62 23.70
CA THR A 658 15.62 35.26 24.22
C THR A 658 14.16 34.94 24.52
N LEU A 659 13.75 33.67 24.36
CA LEU A 659 12.39 33.22 24.68
C LEU A 659 12.33 31.91 25.50
N SER A 660 11.19 31.70 26.16
CA SER A 660 10.78 30.40 26.72
C SER A 660 9.29 30.14 26.45
N ALA A 661 8.87 28.87 26.42
CA ALA A 661 7.50 28.49 26.04
C ALA A 661 6.79 27.54 27.03
N ALA A 662 5.52 27.80 27.33
CA ALA A 662 4.64 26.97 28.15
C ALA A 662 3.50 26.37 27.29
N GLU A 663 3.56 25.06 27.06
CA GLU A 663 2.68 24.39 26.10
C GLU A 663 1.72 23.40 26.77
N SER A 664 0.41 23.61 26.58
CA SER A 664 -0.61 22.64 26.96
C SER A 664 -1.11 21.89 25.73
N CYS A 665 -2.06 22.44 24.97
CA CYS A 665 -2.76 21.67 23.92
C CYS A 665 -1.90 21.34 22.68
N THR A 666 -0.86 22.12 22.41
CA THR A 666 0.14 21.87 21.37
C THR A 666 1.09 20.72 21.71
N GLY A 667 1.40 20.51 22.99
CA GLY A 667 2.19 19.36 23.45
C GLY A 667 3.68 19.40 23.11
N GLY A 668 4.30 20.58 23.03
CA GLY A 668 5.72 20.75 22.69
C GLY A 668 5.99 21.12 21.23
N LEU A 669 4.95 21.44 20.45
CA LEU A 669 5.05 21.73 19.02
C LEU A 669 5.71 23.08 18.74
N VAL A 670 5.52 24.10 19.60
CA VAL A 670 6.18 25.41 19.45
C VAL A 670 7.68 25.27 19.69
N MET A 671 8.08 24.56 20.74
CA MET A 671 9.49 24.27 21.00
C MET A 671 10.09 23.38 19.91
N GLN A 672 9.36 22.36 19.44
CA GLN A 672 9.85 21.47 18.38
C GLN A 672 10.02 22.19 17.03
N SER A 673 9.11 23.11 16.65
CA SER A 673 9.26 23.83 15.38
C SER A 673 10.44 24.81 15.43
N LEU A 674 10.63 25.52 16.54
CA LEU A 674 11.80 26.40 16.75
C LEU A 674 13.12 25.62 16.80
N THR A 675 13.19 24.51 17.54
CA THR A 675 14.41 23.68 17.62
C THR A 675 14.75 22.92 16.33
N SER A 676 13.80 22.81 15.40
CA SER A 676 14.08 22.26 14.06
C SER A 676 14.92 23.20 13.19
N VAL A 677 15.05 24.47 13.58
CA VAL A 677 15.93 25.44 12.93
C VAL A 677 17.33 25.42 13.57
N PRO A 678 18.41 25.20 12.79
CA PRO A 678 19.78 25.32 13.28
C PRO A 678 20.06 26.71 13.88
N GLY A 679 20.82 26.75 14.98
CA GLY A 679 21.15 27.99 15.69
C GLY A 679 20.16 28.41 16.78
N SER A 680 18.94 27.86 16.80
CA SER A 680 17.87 28.16 17.79
C SER A 680 18.27 28.14 19.27
N ALA A 681 19.34 27.43 19.63
CA ALA A 681 19.93 27.43 20.98
C ALA A 681 20.50 28.79 21.45
N SER A 682 20.70 29.76 20.55
CA SER A 682 21.04 31.15 20.89
C SER A 682 19.92 31.83 21.69
N MET A 683 18.67 31.64 21.26
CA MET A 683 17.50 32.40 21.71
C MET A 683 16.54 31.58 22.58
N LEU A 684 16.37 30.27 22.32
CA LEU A 684 15.43 29.44 23.07
C LEU A 684 16.09 28.92 24.36
N LYS A 685 15.71 29.50 25.50
CA LYS A 685 16.21 29.07 26.82
C LYS A 685 15.63 27.73 27.29
N GLY A 686 14.44 27.38 26.80
CA GLY A 686 13.74 26.15 27.12
C GLY A 686 12.23 26.34 27.22
N GLY A 687 11.56 25.44 27.93
CA GLY A 687 10.12 25.52 28.13
C GLY A 687 9.55 24.33 28.90
N ILE A 688 8.23 24.35 29.13
CA ILE A 688 7.52 23.35 29.93
C ILE A 688 6.26 22.91 29.17
N VAL A 689 6.09 21.59 28.99
CA VAL A 689 4.82 21.01 28.49
C VAL A 689 3.89 20.76 29.68
N CYS A 690 3.10 21.76 30.04
CA CYS A 690 2.20 21.74 31.22
C CYS A 690 0.85 21.07 30.91
N TYR A 691 0.88 19.79 30.57
CA TYR A 691 -0.27 19.08 29.99
C TYR A 691 -1.44 18.79 30.97
N SER A 692 -1.20 18.82 32.29
CA SER A 692 -2.23 18.66 33.35
C SER A 692 -2.35 19.90 34.23
N ASN A 693 -3.47 20.03 34.97
CA ASN A 693 -3.68 21.11 35.94
C ASN A 693 -2.65 21.08 37.07
N GLU A 694 -2.30 19.88 37.57
CA GLU A 694 -1.23 19.69 38.55
C GLU A 694 0.10 20.30 38.08
N ILE A 695 0.52 20.08 36.82
CA ILE A 695 1.78 20.63 36.32
C ILE A 695 1.72 22.15 36.11
N LYS A 696 0.55 22.70 35.70
CA LYS A 696 0.33 24.16 35.62
C LYS A 696 0.47 24.83 36.98
N GLU A 697 -0.11 24.26 38.03
CA GLU A 697 -0.01 24.76 39.41
C GLU A 697 1.41 24.57 39.99
N LYS A 698 1.97 23.36 39.86
CA LYS A 698 3.23 22.98 40.49
C LYS A 698 4.47 23.64 39.91
N LEU A 699 4.57 23.73 38.57
CA LEU A 699 5.77 24.24 37.88
C LEU A 699 5.64 25.67 37.38
N LEU A 700 4.41 26.13 37.09
CA LEU A 700 4.14 27.46 36.54
C LEU A 700 3.27 28.31 37.46
N HIS A 701 3.07 27.88 38.72
CA HIS A 701 2.41 28.63 39.78
C HIS A 701 1.04 29.23 39.39
N VAL A 702 0.32 28.57 38.47
CA VAL A 702 -1.04 28.95 38.11
C VAL A 702 -1.92 28.79 39.36
N PRO A 703 -2.63 29.85 39.82
CA PRO A 703 -3.44 29.77 41.02
C PRO A 703 -4.46 28.64 40.94
N HIS A 704 -4.58 27.82 41.99
CA HIS A 704 -5.54 26.71 42.03
C HIS A 704 -6.97 27.15 41.67
N ALA A 705 -7.39 28.31 42.20
CA ALA A 705 -8.70 28.93 41.94
C ALA A 705 -8.92 29.37 40.47
N TYR A 706 -7.90 29.39 39.62
CA TYR A 706 -8.05 29.57 38.18
C TYR A 706 -8.31 28.26 37.44
N LEU A 707 -7.88 27.13 38.01
CA LEU A 707 -7.98 25.80 37.40
C LEU A 707 -9.22 25.04 37.86
N GLU A 708 -9.51 25.05 39.16
CA GLU A 708 -10.57 24.26 39.81
C GLU A 708 -11.38 25.13 40.79
N GLY A 709 -12.70 24.91 40.85
CA GLY A 709 -13.63 25.66 41.68
C GLY A 709 -14.98 25.91 41.00
N GLU A 710 -15.96 26.47 41.74
CA GLU A 710 -17.28 26.80 41.19
C GLU A 710 -17.22 28.00 40.21
N ASP A 711 -16.48 29.05 40.60
CA ASP A 711 -16.23 30.25 39.79
C ASP A 711 -14.93 30.19 38.96
N ALA A 712 -14.27 29.02 38.88
CA ALA A 712 -12.98 28.92 38.22
C ALA A 712 -13.11 29.11 36.69
N PRO A 713 -12.31 29.99 36.06
CA PRO A 713 -12.30 30.16 34.61
C PRO A 713 -11.85 28.89 33.87
N GLY A 714 -11.12 27.98 34.53
CA GLY A 714 -10.60 26.72 33.98
C GLY A 714 -9.28 26.89 33.23
N ALA A 715 -8.60 25.78 32.93
CA ALA A 715 -7.29 25.79 32.27
C ALA A 715 -7.33 26.30 30.82
N VAL A 716 -8.49 26.27 30.16
CA VAL A 716 -8.70 26.87 28.84
C VAL A 716 -9.29 28.27 28.99
N SER A 717 -8.47 29.23 29.43
CA SER A 717 -8.90 30.61 29.72
C SER A 717 -7.80 31.63 29.40
N PRO A 718 -8.14 32.91 29.16
CA PRO A 718 -7.15 33.96 28.97
C PRO A 718 -6.33 34.22 30.23
N GLU A 719 -6.90 34.07 31.42
CA GLU A 719 -6.22 34.21 32.71
C GLU A 719 -5.10 33.17 32.85
N VAL A 720 -5.39 31.89 32.56
CA VAL A 720 -4.38 30.83 32.61
C VAL A 720 -3.35 31.01 31.51
N ALA A 721 -3.74 31.40 30.29
CA ALA A 721 -2.79 31.70 29.22
C ALA A 721 -1.79 32.80 29.65
N LYS A 722 -2.27 33.90 30.24
CA LYS A 722 -1.44 35.00 30.76
C LYS A 722 -0.42 34.50 31.79
N VAL A 723 -0.87 33.81 32.84
CA VAL A 723 0.02 33.34 33.92
C VAL A 723 1.06 32.37 33.38
N LEU A 724 0.70 31.45 32.49
CA LEU A 724 1.64 30.51 31.87
C LEU A 724 2.77 31.24 31.10
N ALA A 725 2.43 32.30 30.35
CA ALA A 725 3.41 33.08 29.57
C ALA A 725 4.32 33.92 30.49
N GLU A 726 3.76 34.58 31.50
CA GLU A 726 4.52 35.39 32.45
C GLU A 726 5.48 34.53 33.29
N GLN A 727 5.00 33.38 33.78
CA GLN A 727 5.78 32.50 34.65
C GLN A 727 6.89 31.79 33.89
N ILE A 728 6.65 31.30 32.66
CA ILE A 728 7.73 30.68 31.89
C ILE A 728 8.81 31.70 31.47
N ARG A 729 8.42 32.95 31.17
CA ARG A 729 9.37 34.04 30.94
C ARG A 729 10.28 34.27 32.15
N MET A 730 9.73 34.27 33.35
CA MET A 730 10.48 34.48 34.59
C MET A 730 11.38 33.27 34.94
N ILE A 731 10.88 32.04 34.77
CA ILE A 731 11.65 30.81 35.04
C ILE A 731 12.85 30.68 34.10
N GLY A 732 12.68 31.00 32.81
CA GLY A 732 13.77 30.96 31.83
C GLY A 732 14.69 32.19 31.82
N ASP A 733 14.42 33.18 32.67
CA ASP A 733 14.93 34.56 32.60
C ASP A 733 15.01 35.09 31.15
N ALA A 734 13.91 34.91 30.41
CA ALA A 734 13.81 35.24 29.01
C ALA A 734 13.21 36.64 28.78
N ASP A 735 13.42 37.17 27.58
CA ASP A 735 12.81 38.44 27.16
C ASP A 735 11.36 38.24 26.76
N PHE A 736 11.06 37.08 26.15
CA PHE A 736 9.70 36.65 25.81
C PHE A 736 9.29 35.35 26.50
N GLY A 737 8.05 35.30 26.95
CA GLY A 737 7.35 34.07 27.35
C GLY A 737 6.17 33.82 26.42
N LEU A 738 6.11 32.64 25.83
CA LEU A 738 4.98 32.21 24.99
C LEU A 738 4.12 31.21 25.76
N SER A 739 2.80 31.24 25.62
CA SER A 739 1.93 30.16 26.11
C SER A 739 0.84 29.76 25.13
N VAL A 740 0.42 28.49 25.22
CA VAL A 740 -0.69 27.94 24.43
C VAL A 740 -1.54 26.99 25.29
N THR A 741 -2.81 27.33 25.51
CA THR A 741 -3.78 26.48 26.23
C THR A 741 -5.14 26.45 25.53
N GLY A 742 -5.80 25.30 25.44
CA GLY A 742 -6.95 25.16 24.55
C GLY A 742 -7.52 23.75 24.40
N VAL A 743 -8.64 23.65 23.68
CA VAL A 743 -9.31 22.39 23.37
C VAL A 743 -8.89 21.93 21.97
N ALA A 744 -7.86 21.09 21.86
CA ALA A 744 -7.47 20.51 20.57
C ALA A 744 -8.53 19.54 20.00
N GLY A 745 -9.43 19.01 20.82
CA GLY A 745 -10.47 18.06 20.40
C GLY A 745 -10.01 16.60 20.35
N PRO A 746 -10.87 15.67 19.87
CA PRO A 746 -12.16 15.94 19.21
C PRO A 746 -13.34 16.24 20.16
N GLY A 747 -13.21 15.93 21.46
CA GLY A 747 -14.24 16.21 22.46
C GLY A 747 -14.14 17.62 23.07
N TYR A 748 -15.22 18.03 23.74
CA TYR A 748 -15.23 19.22 24.60
C TYR A 748 -14.31 19.02 25.81
N SER A 749 -13.79 20.11 26.36
CA SER A 749 -13.10 20.13 27.67
C SER A 749 -13.57 21.34 28.45
N GLU A 750 -13.80 21.23 29.76
CA GLU A 750 -14.33 22.32 30.61
C GLU A 750 -15.64 22.95 30.06
N ARG A 751 -16.48 22.14 29.38
CA ARG A 751 -17.67 22.58 28.62
C ARG A 751 -17.39 23.53 27.44
N LYS A 752 -16.12 23.73 27.06
CA LYS A 752 -15.67 24.55 25.92
C LYS A 752 -15.46 23.68 24.67
N PRO A 753 -15.78 24.19 23.46
CA PRO A 753 -15.75 23.40 22.23
C PRO A 753 -14.31 23.17 21.71
N PRO A 754 -14.09 22.09 20.93
CA PRO A 754 -12.88 21.94 20.12
C PRO A 754 -12.58 23.18 19.28
N GLY A 755 -11.30 23.51 19.13
CA GLY A 755 -10.83 24.65 18.37
C GLY A 755 -10.77 25.97 19.15
N LEU A 756 -11.32 26.05 20.36
CA LEU A 756 -11.09 27.19 21.26
C LEU A 756 -9.69 27.10 21.87
N VAL A 757 -8.83 28.08 21.58
CA VAL A 757 -7.45 28.15 22.10
C VAL A 757 -7.13 29.57 22.52
N PHE A 758 -6.48 29.74 23.66
CA PHE A 758 -5.87 30.99 24.10
C PHE A 758 -4.36 30.89 23.94
N ILE A 759 -3.79 31.88 23.28
CA ILE A 759 -2.35 32.10 23.19
C ILE A 759 -1.98 33.38 23.92
N ALA A 760 -0.83 33.43 24.58
CA ALA A 760 -0.32 34.65 25.20
C ALA A 760 1.17 34.86 24.93
N LEU A 761 1.57 36.12 24.86
CA LEU A 761 2.93 36.59 24.67
C LEU A 761 3.25 37.63 25.76
N ALA A 762 4.12 37.25 26.69
CA ALA A 762 4.63 38.12 27.74
C ALA A 762 6.00 38.66 27.33
N GLU A 763 6.18 39.98 27.31
CA GLU A 763 7.47 40.63 27.08
C GLU A 763 8.01 41.24 28.38
N ARG A 764 9.32 41.19 28.59
CA ARG A 764 9.99 41.72 29.79
C ARG A 764 9.69 43.22 29.97
N GLY A 765 8.87 43.55 30.98
CA GLY A 765 8.56 44.93 31.36
C GLY A 765 7.38 45.56 30.61
N LYS A 766 6.66 44.82 29.76
CA LYS A 766 5.41 45.26 29.12
C LYS A 766 4.21 44.45 29.64
N GLU A 767 3.01 44.86 29.25
CA GLU A 767 1.79 44.10 29.48
C GLU A 767 1.72 42.87 28.56
N THR A 768 1.28 41.73 29.11
CA THR A 768 1.15 40.47 28.38
C THR A 768 -0.01 40.51 27.39
N GLU A 769 0.27 40.28 26.11
CA GLU A 769 -0.73 40.18 25.05
C GLU A 769 -1.41 38.81 25.06
N ILE A 770 -2.73 38.76 24.87
CA ILE A 770 -3.54 37.53 24.88
C ILE A 770 -4.47 37.53 23.67
N HIS A 771 -4.61 36.39 23.00
CA HIS A 771 -5.55 36.22 21.90
C HIS A 771 -6.39 34.94 22.03
N GLU A 772 -7.70 35.09 21.87
CA GLU A 772 -8.62 33.97 21.62
C GLU A 772 -8.54 33.57 20.14
N LEU A 773 -8.39 32.27 19.88
CA LEU A 773 -8.44 31.65 18.57
C LEU A 773 -9.64 30.70 18.50
N ARG A 774 -10.33 30.68 17.36
CA ARG A 774 -11.39 29.72 17.04
C ARG A 774 -11.02 28.96 15.76
N ILE A 775 -10.42 27.80 15.94
CA ILE A 775 -9.76 27.05 14.88
C ILE A 775 -10.63 25.88 14.44
N ASN A 776 -11.19 25.96 13.23
CA ASN A 776 -11.85 24.83 12.58
C ASN A 776 -10.80 23.83 12.05
N GLY A 777 -10.97 22.55 12.36
CA GLY A 777 -10.11 21.48 11.85
C GLY A 777 -10.17 20.21 12.71
N ASN A 778 -9.33 19.23 12.39
CA ASN A 778 -9.10 18.08 13.26
C ASN A 778 -8.12 18.45 14.39
N ARG A 779 -7.85 17.49 15.29
CA ARG A 779 -6.95 17.70 16.44
C ARG A 779 -5.58 18.23 16.05
N GLU A 780 -5.00 17.75 14.96
CA GLU A 780 -3.67 18.16 14.50
C GLU A 780 -3.71 19.55 13.87
N THR A 781 -4.72 19.84 13.05
CA THR A 781 -4.95 21.18 12.50
C THR A 781 -5.06 22.25 13.59
N VAL A 782 -5.74 21.95 14.71
CA VAL A 782 -5.85 22.88 15.85
C VAL A 782 -4.48 23.11 16.50
N ARG A 783 -3.67 22.05 16.70
CA ARG A 783 -2.32 22.15 17.28
C ARG A 783 -1.40 22.99 16.39
N ILE A 784 -1.27 22.64 15.11
CA ILE A 784 -0.39 23.31 14.15
C ILE A 784 -0.76 24.79 14.02
N ARG A 785 -2.05 25.11 13.81
CA ARG A 785 -2.50 26.50 13.67
C ARG A 785 -2.34 27.31 14.96
N SER A 786 -2.43 26.70 16.14
CA SER A 786 -2.16 27.39 17.41
C SER A 786 -0.68 27.75 17.55
N ALA A 787 0.22 26.82 17.20
CA ALA A 787 1.66 27.06 17.21
C ALA A 787 2.06 28.15 16.20
N LYS A 788 1.59 28.05 14.95
CA LYS A 788 1.83 29.08 13.93
C LYS A 788 1.22 30.45 14.30
N ALA A 789 0.08 30.48 14.99
CA ALA A 789 -0.53 31.74 15.43
C ALA A 789 0.30 32.47 16.49
N ILE A 790 0.85 31.78 17.50
CA ILE A 790 1.72 32.43 18.50
C ILE A 790 3.07 32.84 17.91
N LEU A 791 3.62 32.06 16.98
CA LEU A 791 4.84 32.43 16.24
C LEU A 791 4.62 33.65 15.35
N TYR A 792 3.47 33.76 14.66
CA TYR A 792 3.10 34.97 13.92
C TYR A 792 3.03 36.22 14.82
N ARG A 793 2.50 36.10 16.04
CA ARG A 793 2.48 37.21 17.01
C ARG A 793 3.89 37.60 17.46
N LEU A 794 4.76 36.62 17.72
CA LEU A 794 6.15 36.89 18.06
C LEU A 794 6.90 37.58 16.91
N TRP A 795 6.80 37.06 15.68
CA TRP A 795 7.40 37.70 14.50
C TRP A 795 6.92 39.15 14.33
N ARG A 796 5.61 39.40 14.50
CA ARG A 796 5.05 40.76 14.48
C ARG A 796 5.65 41.67 15.55
N LYS A 797 5.91 41.18 16.77
CA LYS A 797 6.59 41.95 17.81
C LYS A 797 8.05 42.26 17.45
N LEU A 798 8.77 41.31 16.83
CA LEU A 798 10.16 41.53 16.42
C LEU A 798 10.25 42.56 15.29
N VAL A 799 9.31 42.56 14.34
CA VAL A 799 9.20 43.60 13.27
C VAL A 799 8.79 44.97 13.82
N GLU A 800 8.20 45.05 15.02
CA GLU A 800 7.94 46.33 15.70
C GLU A 800 9.18 46.86 16.47
N MET A 801 10.26 46.06 16.56
CA MET A 801 11.51 46.40 17.28
C MET A 801 12.71 46.70 16.35
N ASP A 802 12.63 46.25 15.09
CA ASP A 802 13.63 46.45 14.01
C ASP A 802 13.36 47.76 13.24
#